data_AF-A0A5J4VJV7-F1
#
_entry.id   AF-A0A5J4VJV7-F1
#
_cell.length_a   1.000
_cell.length_b   1.000
_cell.length_c   1.000
_cell.angle_alpha   90.00
_cell.angle_beta   90.00
_cell.angle_gamma   90.00
#
_symmetry.space_group_name_H-M   'P 1'
#
loop_
_entity.id
_entity.type
_entity.pdbx_description
1 polymer ?
#
loop_
_entity_poly.entity_id
_entity_poly.type
_entity_poly.pdbx_seq_one_letter_code
_entity_poly.pdbx_strand_id
1 'polypeptide(L)'
;KQFNILFINDGINAPIMYISDVEALTGFRYCNICHRQAFRIGDKNLQQSMRNHMKKCQKNDGKIIKKVFLEKFAKPFVPHILSNKTYKYLLANNLTHLFKPTGYYITYDIETLEKKVNEKFGDSSQVTATLIPYAIASTVKLASGIHSFYYDIRTEDILDKWLEQLFEEAKQVKKDNKYEDETIPQYYEVPVIGFNSAKFDASVLFKNLKSKDWAISKYLGSSTIAKQIIVKHQSSSIHLRFVDFKIYSMQHKLKDAVRDFGNGTYKKGRFPHEFINTNNYMDELNKSEPFPIEAFDNKLRNKKLSEVKYKDYLVEAAKHKTRWDYLKHYNILDTRVLIEPIDYLIELMFKYNVDMLANISMSQCSNAIKYSMAYNGFDINGDYNCESTDKSIEITQNYWRAKVESYIEQDSKKDRDSSNNVTIDDYDYFKELFKNQRCHMCNARFTWKNRPTLDRIDNNKGHSKDNVIPCCLYCNVCKANRDENQMKLMIQLRKYALFKQLPMTLTSDEGYQLLRKGITGGISNVMHRYNIAGETRINHYEYDKENKCVYSIDSDYVMTHVVQLDFHSQYPSVMSGEPNALNPYTNHIIYMPAQLIERITDQDRCRQLIYDTNRFSNDRLVVDQMYLFVAEIKGHTDEKYINEVINW
;
A
#
# COMPACT_ATOMS: atom_id res chain seq x y z
N LYS A 1 28.53 15.84 -8.54
CA LYS A 1 29.69 14.97 -8.88
C LYS A 1 29.13 13.65 -9.38
N GLN A 2 29.55 13.24 -10.58
CA GLN A 2 28.94 12.17 -11.37
C GLN A 2 29.25 10.77 -10.80
N PHE A 3 28.30 9.84 -10.94
CA PHE A 3 28.44 8.42 -10.59
C PHE A 3 29.34 7.67 -11.60
N ASN A 4 30.57 8.13 -11.84
CA ASN A 4 31.48 7.51 -12.81
C ASN A 4 32.52 6.62 -12.14
N ILE A 5 32.33 6.32 -10.85
CA ILE A 5 33.26 5.51 -10.08
C ILE A 5 32.46 4.42 -9.42
N LEU A 6 32.72 3.18 -9.81
CA LEU A 6 32.24 2.00 -9.11
C LEU A 6 33.36 1.53 -8.19
N PHE A 7 33.11 1.60 -6.90
CA PHE A 7 33.98 0.96 -5.92
C PHE A 7 33.60 -0.52 -5.89
N ILE A 8 34.41 -1.33 -6.56
CA ILE A 8 34.40 -2.77 -6.34
C ILE A 8 35.54 -3.02 -5.35
N ASN A 9 35.25 -3.79 -4.31
CA ASN A 9 36.25 -4.21 -3.37
C ASN A 9 36.02 -5.70 -3.14
N ASP A 10 37.05 -6.49 -3.44
CA ASP A 10 37.05 -7.95 -3.34
C ASP A 10 37.67 -8.46 -2.04
N GLY A 11 37.88 -7.56 -1.07
CA GLY A 11 38.46 -7.84 0.25
C GLY A 11 39.98 -7.73 0.30
N ILE A 12 40.68 -7.75 -0.84
CA ILE A 12 42.15 -7.69 -0.91
C ILE A 12 42.62 -6.49 -1.73
N ASN A 13 41.93 -6.18 -2.82
CA ASN A 13 42.17 -5.02 -3.66
C ASN A 13 40.94 -4.11 -3.68
N ALA A 14 41.16 -2.80 -3.72
CA ALA A 14 40.12 -1.82 -4.03
C ALA A 14 40.30 -1.33 -5.48
N PRO A 15 39.81 -2.07 -6.49
CA PRO A 15 39.73 -1.56 -7.84
C PRO A 15 38.70 -0.42 -7.90
N ILE A 16 39.22 0.79 -8.04
CA ILE A 16 38.44 1.96 -8.42
C ILE A 16 38.18 1.82 -9.93
N MET A 17 37.02 1.28 -10.29
CA MET A 17 36.64 1.19 -11.69
C MET A 17 36.07 2.54 -12.11
N TYR A 18 36.86 3.28 -12.89
CA TYR A 18 36.34 4.42 -13.63
C TYR A 18 35.40 3.90 -14.72
N ILE A 19 34.13 4.20 -14.57
CA ILE A 19 33.12 3.85 -15.57
C ILE A 19 33.26 4.89 -16.69
N SER A 20 33.99 4.51 -17.74
CA SER A 20 34.17 5.32 -18.94
C SER A 20 32.85 5.59 -19.67
N ASP A 21 31.93 4.63 -19.60
CA ASP A 21 30.60 4.70 -20.19
C ASP A 21 29.53 4.19 -19.22
N VAL A 22 28.97 5.13 -18.44
CA VAL A 22 27.89 4.85 -17.47
C VAL A 22 26.62 4.39 -18.19
N GLU A 23 26.41 4.83 -19.42
CA GLU A 23 25.25 4.46 -20.23
C GLU A 23 25.34 3.00 -20.67
N ALA A 24 26.49 2.56 -21.18
CA ALA A 24 26.73 1.17 -21.54
C ALA A 24 26.65 0.24 -20.32
N LEU A 25 27.22 0.64 -19.17
CA LEU A 25 27.21 -0.17 -17.95
C LEU A 25 25.79 -0.35 -17.40
N THR A 26 25.02 0.74 -17.31
CA THR A 26 23.71 0.72 -16.66
C THR A 26 22.58 0.37 -17.63
N GLY A 27 22.77 0.55 -18.93
CA GLY A 27 21.70 0.51 -19.93
C GLY A 27 20.74 1.71 -19.85
N PHE A 28 21.11 2.74 -19.07
CA PHE A 28 20.32 3.94 -18.83
C PHE A 28 21.10 5.22 -19.11
N ARG A 29 20.42 6.18 -19.74
CA ARG A 29 20.87 7.56 -19.90
C ARG A 29 20.25 8.43 -18.80
N TYR A 30 21.07 9.18 -18.08
CA TYR A 30 20.63 10.03 -16.97
C TYR A 30 20.43 11.48 -17.44
N CYS A 31 19.46 12.18 -16.87
CA CYS A 31 19.30 13.61 -17.13
C CYS A 31 20.52 14.39 -16.62
N ASN A 32 21.13 15.18 -17.50
CA ASN A 32 22.29 16.02 -17.20
C ASN A 32 21.98 17.29 -16.38
N ILE A 33 20.70 17.62 -16.14
CA ILE A 33 20.29 18.78 -15.34
C ILE A 33 20.01 18.37 -13.88
N CYS A 34 19.17 17.36 -13.65
CA CYS A 34 18.82 16.93 -12.28
C CYS A 34 19.65 15.76 -11.75
N HIS A 35 20.32 15.01 -12.62
CA HIS A 35 21.09 13.79 -12.29
C HIS A 35 20.31 12.70 -11.51
N ARG A 36 18.98 12.74 -11.55
CA ARG A 36 18.09 11.85 -10.78
C ARG A 36 17.17 11.01 -11.66
N GLN A 37 16.76 11.52 -12.82
CA GLN A 37 15.92 10.79 -13.76
C GLN A 37 16.78 9.97 -14.73
N ALA A 38 16.50 8.67 -14.84
CA ALA A 38 17.09 7.75 -15.81
C ALA A 38 16.10 7.38 -16.92
N PHE A 39 16.61 7.11 -18.12
CA PHE A 39 15.87 6.67 -19.30
C PHE A 39 16.55 5.46 -19.92
N ARG A 40 15.79 4.41 -20.24
CA ARG A 40 16.37 3.18 -20.80
C ARG A 40 16.81 3.42 -22.24
N ILE A 41 18.03 3.04 -22.60
CA ILE A 41 18.61 3.33 -23.92
C ILE A 41 17.84 2.60 -25.05
N GLY A 42 17.28 1.42 -24.75
CA GLY A 42 16.46 0.65 -25.69
C GLY A 42 15.00 1.11 -25.86
N ASP A 43 14.57 2.20 -25.21
CA ASP A 43 13.21 2.72 -25.37
C ASP A 43 13.05 3.41 -26.73
N LYS A 44 12.09 2.96 -27.54
CA LYS A 44 11.74 3.57 -28.84
C LYS A 44 11.40 5.07 -28.72
N ASN A 45 10.94 5.50 -27.55
CA ASN A 45 10.58 6.89 -27.27
C ASN A 45 11.66 7.67 -26.50
N LEU A 46 12.87 7.12 -26.31
CA LEU A 46 13.94 7.71 -25.49
C LEU A 46 14.15 9.21 -25.77
N GLN A 47 14.35 9.57 -27.04
CA GLN A 47 14.60 10.95 -27.46
C GLN A 47 13.45 11.89 -27.10
N GLN A 48 12.21 11.44 -27.27
CA GLN A 48 11.03 12.23 -26.95
C GLN A 48 10.86 12.38 -25.43
N SER A 49 10.98 11.29 -24.69
CA SER A 49 10.89 11.25 -23.23
C SER A 49 11.96 12.12 -22.57
N MET A 50 13.20 12.05 -23.05
CA MET A 50 14.30 12.88 -22.58
C MET A 50 14.09 14.36 -22.87
N ARG A 51 13.74 14.73 -24.12
CA ARG A 51 13.48 16.14 -24.47
C ARG A 51 12.34 16.70 -23.62
N ASN A 52 11.26 15.94 -23.44
CA ASN A 52 10.13 16.34 -22.62
C ASN A 52 10.50 16.53 -21.14
N HIS A 53 11.35 15.65 -20.61
CA HIS A 53 11.87 15.81 -19.25
C HIS A 53 12.83 16.99 -19.15
N MET A 54 13.83 17.11 -20.03
CA MET A 54 14.84 18.18 -19.98
C MET A 54 14.21 19.56 -20.08
N LYS A 55 13.22 19.78 -20.97
CA LYS A 55 12.46 21.04 -21.03
C LYS A 55 11.81 21.38 -19.69
N LYS A 56 11.18 20.40 -19.03
CA LYS A 56 10.56 20.58 -17.71
C LYS A 56 11.60 20.79 -16.62
N CYS A 57 12.70 20.05 -16.67
CA CYS A 57 13.78 20.07 -15.70
C CYS A 57 14.50 21.41 -15.71
N GLN A 58 14.76 21.96 -16.90
CA GLN A 58 15.35 23.28 -17.09
C GLN A 58 14.42 24.39 -16.61
N LYS A 59 13.11 24.28 -16.89
CA LYS A 59 12.11 25.22 -16.34
C LYS A 59 12.02 25.22 -14.81
N ASN A 60 12.47 24.15 -14.16
CA ASN A 60 12.38 23.97 -12.70
C ASN A 60 13.75 24.03 -12.01
N ASP A 61 14.79 24.58 -12.66
CA ASP A 61 16.17 24.67 -12.13
C ASP A 61 16.73 23.34 -11.60
N GLY A 62 16.49 22.25 -12.32
CA GLY A 62 16.94 20.90 -11.93
C GLY A 62 16.18 20.29 -10.76
N LYS A 63 15.18 20.97 -10.19
CA LYS A 63 14.31 20.43 -9.14
C LYS A 63 13.28 19.50 -9.75
N ILE A 64 13.21 18.27 -9.24
CA ILE A 64 12.10 17.36 -9.55
C ILE A 64 10.87 17.86 -8.81
N ILE A 65 10.00 18.57 -9.53
CA ILE A 65 8.65 18.85 -9.07
C ILE A 65 7.85 17.55 -9.25
N LYS A 66 7.61 16.84 -8.15
CA LYS A 66 6.63 15.74 -8.14
C LYS A 66 5.26 16.37 -8.40
N LYS A 67 4.81 16.33 -9.65
CA LYS A 67 3.44 16.71 -9.99
C LYS A 67 2.50 15.63 -9.47
N VAL A 68 1.51 16.05 -8.71
CA VAL A 68 0.45 15.18 -8.25
C VAL A 68 -0.47 14.97 -9.45
N PHE A 69 -0.71 13.71 -9.81
CA PHE A 69 -1.69 13.38 -10.84
C PHE A 69 -3.00 13.11 -10.14
N LEU A 70 -3.89 14.09 -10.21
CA LEU A 70 -5.25 13.96 -9.69
C LEU A 70 -6.18 13.43 -10.78
N GLU A 71 -7.25 12.80 -10.31
CA GLU A 71 -8.30 12.33 -11.20
C GLU A 71 -9.04 13.52 -11.80
N LYS A 72 -9.45 13.39 -13.07
CA LYS A 72 -10.27 14.43 -13.73
C LYS A 72 -11.64 14.60 -13.05
N PHE A 73 -12.13 13.53 -12.42
CA PHE A 73 -13.39 13.51 -11.68
C PHE A 73 -13.18 12.81 -10.35
N ALA A 74 -13.90 13.26 -9.32
CA ALA A 74 -13.88 12.63 -8.02
C ALA A 74 -14.42 11.21 -8.16
N LYS A 75 -13.67 10.23 -7.67
CA LYS A 75 -14.06 8.81 -7.65
C LYS A 75 -14.33 8.38 -6.22
N PRO A 76 -15.32 7.49 -5.99
CA PRO A 76 -15.53 6.88 -4.68
C PRO A 76 -14.24 6.21 -4.18
N PHE A 77 -13.87 6.49 -2.94
CA PHE A 77 -12.76 5.80 -2.29
C PHE A 77 -13.29 4.54 -1.59
N VAL A 78 -13.24 3.41 -2.29
CA VAL A 78 -13.84 2.14 -1.83
C VAL A 78 -12.84 0.99 -1.95
N PRO A 79 -11.77 0.99 -1.13
CA PRO A 79 -10.64 0.07 -1.29
C PRO A 79 -11.03 -1.41 -1.20
N HIS A 80 -12.00 -1.78 -0.34
CA HIS A 80 -12.42 -3.18 -0.21
C HIS A 80 -12.99 -3.77 -1.51
N ILE A 81 -13.64 -2.95 -2.34
CA ILE A 81 -14.12 -3.37 -3.67
C ILE A 81 -13.06 -3.12 -4.73
N LEU A 82 -12.56 -1.88 -4.82
CA LEU A 82 -11.77 -1.44 -5.98
C LEU A 82 -10.31 -1.89 -5.95
N SER A 83 -9.76 -2.26 -4.79
CA SER A 83 -8.37 -2.73 -4.70
C SER A 83 -8.21 -4.21 -5.02
N ASN A 84 -9.29 -5.00 -5.02
CA ASN A 84 -9.26 -6.41 -5.41
C ASN A 84 -10.04 -6.61 -6.72
N LYS A 85 -9.32 -6.88 -7.81
CA LYS A 85 -9.93 -7.06 -9.15
C LYS A 85 -10.89 -8.24 -9.23
N THR A 86 -10.66 -9.31 -8.45
CA THR A 86 -11.52 -10.49 -8.38
C THR A 86 -12.83 -10.12 -7.73
N TYR A 87 -12.77 -9.54 -6.53
CA TYR A 87 -13.98 -9.16 -5.80
C TYR A 87 -14.80 -8.10 -6.55
N LYS A 88 -14.14 -7.11 -7.16
CA LYS A 88 -14.79 -6.14 -8.05
C LYS A 88 -15.56 -6.82 -9.20
N TYR A 89 -14.93 -7.78 -9.88
CA TYR A 89 -15.55 -8.50 -10.98
C TYR A 89 -16.75 -9.33 -10.51
N LEU A 90 -16.58 -10.09 -9.42
CA LEU A 90 -17.65 -10.92 -8.86
C LEU A 90 -18.84 -10.07 -8.41
N LEU A 91 -18.60 -8.93 -7.74
CA LEU A 91 -19.66 -8.01 -7.34
C LEU A 91 -20.39 -7.40 -8.53
N ALA A 92 -19.66 -7.01 -9.59
CA ALA A 92 -20.26 -6.49 -10.80
C ALA A 92 -21.22 -7.48 -11.48
N ASN A 93 -20.92 -8.79 -11.38
CA ASN A 93 -21.68 -9.86 -12.03
C ASN A 93 -22.65 -10.61 -11.10
N ASN A 94 -22.87 -10.13 -9.86
CA ASN A 94 -23.68 -10.82 -8.83
C ASN A 94 -23.17 -12.23 -8.45
N LEU A 95 -21.84 -12.43 -8.50
CA LEU A 95 -21.16 -13.69 -8.22
C LEU A 95 -20.34 -13.64 -6.92
N THR A 96 -20.65 -12.75 -5.98
CA THR A 96 -19.87 -12.59 -4.73
C THR A 96 -19.83 -13.84 -3.87
N HIS A 97 -20.84 -14.72 -3.97
CA HIS A 97 -20.87 -16.01 -3.29
C HIS A 97 -19.73 -16.96 -3.69
N LEU A 98 -19.09 -16.71 -4.84
CA LEU A 98 -17.90 -17.46 -5.28
C LEU A 98 -16.60 -16.91 -4.70
N PHE A 99 -16.62 -15.71 -4.11
CA PHE A 99 -15.40 -15.08 -3.61
C PHE A 99 -14.79 -15.92 -2.49
N LYS A 100 -13.51 -16.27 -2.66
CA LYS A 100 -12.71 -17.00 -1.67
C LYS A 100 -11.40 -16.24 -1.41
N PRO A 101 -10.85 -16.30 -0.19
CA PRO A 101 -9.55 -15.73 0.10
C PRO A 101 -8.45 -16.57 -0.55
N THR A 102 -7.28 -15.97 -0.76
CA THR A 102 -6.04 -16.72 -0.99
C THR A 102 -5.71 -17.53 0.27
N GLY A 103 -5.91 -18.85 0.21
CA GLY A 103 -5.84 -19.75 1.37
C GLY A 103 -4.61 -20.66 1.40
N TYR A 104 -3.87 -20.74 0.29
CA TYR A 104 -2.70 -21.60 0.11
C TYR A 104 -1.46 -20.76 -0.18
N TYR A 105 -0.34 -21.13 0.45
CA TYR A 105 0.90 -20.34 0.46
C TYR A 105 2.08 -21.20 0.92
N ILE A 106 3.28 -20.64 0.85
CA ILE A 106 4.50 -21.27 1.33
C ILE A 106 5.08 -20.40 2.44
N THR A 107 5.48 -21.02 3.56
CA THR A 107 6.25 -20.36 4.62
C THR A 107 7.70 -20.80 4.57
N TYR A 108 8.64 -19.94 4.96
CA TYR A 108 10.06 -20.27 4.96
C TYR A 108 10.83 -19.59 6.11
N ASP A 109 11.99 -20.16 6.43
CA ASP A 109 12.93 -19.62 7.41
C ASP A 109 14.36 -20.01 7.03
N ILE A 110 15.31 -19.09 7.25
CA ILE A 110 16.72 -19.25 6.87
C ILE A 110 17.59 -19.12 8.10
N GLU A 111 18.42 -20.13 8.32
CA GLU A 111 19.44 -20.12 9.35
C GLU A 111 20.81 -19.81 8.73
N THR A 112 21.56 -18.92 9.39
CA THR A 112 22.88 -18.48 8.92
C THR A 112 23.96 -18.64 9.98
N LEU A 113 25.19 -18.86 9.55
CA LEU A 113 26.39 -18.76 10.37
C LEU A 113 27.05 -17.40 10.18
N GLU A 114 27.53 -16.81 11.26
CA GLU A 114 28.34 -15.60 11.21
C GLU A 114 29.80 -15.94 10.92
N LYS A 115 30.28 -15.59 9.72
CA LYS A 115 31.72 -15.60 9.40
C LYS A 115 32.29 -14.23 9.72
N LYS A 116 33.14 -14.13 10.74
CA LYS A 116 33.86 -12.89 11.07
C LYS A 116 34.93 -12.63 10.00
N VAL A 117 34.91 -11.43 9.43
CA VAL A 117 35.79 -11.04 8.32
C VAL A 117 36.63 -9.81 8.70
N ASN A 118 36.05 -8.85 9.43
CA ASN A 118 36.72 -7.63 9.92
C ASN A 118 37.49 -6.83 8.84
N GLU A 119 37.08 -6.91 7.58
CA GLU A 119 37.72 -6.23 6.45
C GLU A 119 37.33 -4.76 6.40
N LYS A 120 38.31 -3.87 6.22
CA LYS A 120 38.10 -2.43 6.05
C LYS A 120 37.99 -2.07 4.57
N PHE A 121 37.03 -1.19 4.27
CA PHE A 121 36.72 -0.69 2.94
C PHE A 121 36.92 0.82 2.94
N GLY A 122 38.17 1.26 2.79
CA GLY A 122 38.58 2.66 2.95
C GLY A 122 38.56 3.12 4.41
N ASP A 123 38.59 4.44 4.62
CA ASP A 123 38.78 5.02 5.97
C ASP A 123 37.50 4.99 6.84
N SER A 124 36.33 4.79 6.23
CA SER A 124 35.03 5.01 6.88
C SER A 124 34.08 3.82 6.84
N SER A 125 34.46 2.68 6.26
CA SER A 125 33.62 1.48 6.19
C SER A 125 34.38 0.23 6.61
N GLN A 126 33.72 -0.66 7.35
CA GLN A 126 34.26 -1.95 7.76
C GLN A 126 33.15 -3.00 7.70
N VAL A 127 33.44 -4.14 7.06
CA VAL A 127 32.60 -5.34 7.11
C VAL A 127 33.10 -6.19 8.27
N THR A 128 32.35 -6.23 9.36
CA THR A 128 32.70 -7.02 10.54
C THR A 128 32.47 -8.52 10.31
N ALA A 129 31.38 -8.88 9.65
CA ALA A 129 31.03 -10.26 9.38
C ALA A 129 30.18 -10.42 8.11
N THR A 130 30.24 -11.63 7.54
CA THR A 130 29.40 -12.10 6.44
C THR A 130 28.54 -13.25 6.93
N LEU A 131 27.25 -13.24 6.56
CA LEU A 131 26.32 -14.30 6.91
C LEU A 131 26.34 -15.38 5.83
N ILE A 132 26.53 -16.63 6.26
CA ILE A 132 26.52 -17.80 5.38
C ILE A 132 25.25 -18.58 5.67
N PRO A 133 24.29 -18.67 4.72
CA PRO A 133 23.14 -19.54 4.91
C PRO A 133 23.62 -20.98 5.01
N TYR A 134 23.19 -21.71 6.04
CA TYR A 134 23.59 -23.10 6.24
C TYR A 134 22.41 -24.06 6.36
N ALA A 135 21.20 -23.55 6.59
CA ALA A 135 19.98 -24.34 6.53
C ALA A 135 18.80 -23.46 6.10
N ILE A 136 17.88 -24.03 5.35
CA ILE A 136 16.64 -23.38 4.94
C ILE A 136 15.52 -24.41 4.99
N ALA A 137 14.44 -24.05 5.67
CA ALA A 137 13.23 -24.86 5.74
C ALA A 137 12.09 -24.13 5.04
N SER A 138 11.16 -24.91 4.50
CA SER A 138 9.90 -24.39 4.00
C SER A 138 8.78 -25.35 4.27
N THR A 139 7.61 -24.80 4.56
CA THR A 139 6.37 -25.55 4.69
C THR A 139 5.37 -25.03 3.68
N VAL A 140 4.83 -25.94 2.88
CA VAL A 140 3.86 -25.68 1.81
C VAL A 140 2.48 -26.06 2.34
N LYS A 141 1.54 -25.13 2.24
CA LYS A 141 0.13 -25.38 2.53
C LYS A 141 -0.64 -25.52 1.23
N LEU A 142 -1.19 -26.71 0.98
CA LEU A 142 -1.98 -27.06 -0.20
C LEU A 142 -3.40 -27.46 0.19
N ALA A 143 -4.26 -27.61 -0.81
CA ALA A 143 -5.60 -28.17 -0.62
C ALA A 143 -5.56 -29.64 -0.17
N SER A 144 -4.56 -30.39 -0.60
CA SER A 144 -4.36 -31.81 -0.26
C SER A 144 -3.71 -32.04 1.11
N GLY A 145 -3.13 -31.01 1.73
CA GLY A 145 -2.45 -31.13 3.01
C GLY A 145 -1.28 -30.17 3.18
N ILE A 146 -0.49 -30.41 4.23
CA ILE A 146 0.67 -29.59 4.60
C ILE A 146 1.91 -30.48 4.65
N HIS A 147 2.90 -30.19 3.80
CA HIS A 147 4.21 -30.83 3.80
C HIS A 147 5.34 -29.81 3.89
N SER A 148 6.54 -30.29 4.21
CA SER A 148 7.71 -29.45 4.38
C SER A 148 8.91 -30.02 3.64
N PHE A 149 9.79 -29.15 3.18
CA PHE A 149 11.07 -29.51 2.59
C PHE A 149 12.19 -28.68 3.20
N TYR A 150 13.42 -29.18 3.07
CA TYR A 150 14.58 -28.67 3.79
C TYR A 150 15.85 -28.90 2.98
N TYR A 151 16.70 -27.87 2.96
CA TYR A 151 18.05 -27.94 2.44
C TYR A 151 19.03 -27.42 3.49
N ASP A 152 20.24 -27.96 3.49
CA ASP A 152 21.33 -27.51 4.32
C ASP A 152 22.64 -27.46 3.54
N ILE A 153 23.68 -26.91 4.17
CA ILE A 153 25.00 -26.65 3.60
C ILE A 153 25.70 -27.90 3.01
N ARG A 154 25.22 -29.12 3.28
CA ARG A 154 25.72 -30.34 2.64
C ARG A 154 25.22 -30.49 1.20
N THR A 155 24.26 -29.66 0.79
CA THR A 155 23.80 -29.54 -0.60
C THR A 155 24.56 -28.39 -1.27
N GLU A 156 25.11 -28.61 -2.47
CA GLU A 156 25.70 -27.52 -3.25
C GLU A 156 24.62 -26.52 -3.71
N ASP A 157 24.96 -25.24 -3.73
CA ASP A 157 24.08 -24.15 -4.16
C ASP A 157 22.70 -24.14 -3.46
N ILE A 158 22.70 -24.29 -2.13
CA ILE A 158 21.48 -24.48 -1.31
C ILE A 158 20.33 -23.53 -1.65
N LEU A 159 20.61 -22.25 -1.91
CA LEU A 159 19.58 -21.24 -2.15
C LEU A 159 18.98 -21.37 -3.56
N ASP A 160 19.80 -21.75 -4.55
CA ASP A 160 19.32 -21.95 -5.92
C ASP A 160 18.50 -23.24 -6.01
N LYS A 161 18.95 -24.33 -5.37
CA LYS A 161 18.17 -25.57 -5.23
C LYS A 161 16.86 -25.37 -4.48
N TRP A 162 16.89 -24.57 -3.43
CA TRP A 162 15.68 -24.20 -2.71
C TRP A 162 14.72 -23.38 -3.60
N LEU A 163 15.22 -22.41 -4.37
CA LEU A 163 14.39 -21.62 -5.30
C LEU A 163 13.79 -22.48 -6.42
N GLU A 164 14.55 -23.42 -7.00
CA GLU A 164 14.06 -24.40 -7.97
C GLU A 164 12.86 -25.17 -7.39
N GLN A 165 13.02 -25.77 -6.21
CA GLN A 165 11.93 -26.49 -5.52
C GLN A 165 10.76 -25.56 -5.21
N LEU A 166 11.01 -24.33 -4.78
CA LEU A 166 9.99 -23.34 -4.44
C LEU A 166 9.12 -22.99 -5.67
N PHE A 167 9.72 -22.87 -6.86
CA PHE A 167 8.98 -22.66 -8.10
C PHE A 167 8.15 -23.88 -8.52
N GLU A 168 8.63 -25.10 -8.28
CA GLU A 168 7.87 -26.32 -8.53
C GLU A 168 6.64 -26.43 -7.63
N GLU A 169 6.81 -26.24 -6.31
CA GLU A 169 5.71 -26.23 -5.33
C GLU A 169 4.69 -25.13 -5.63
N ALA A 170 5.17 -23.96 -6.05
CA ALA A 170 4.32 -22.83 -6.41
C ALA A 170 3.37 -23.13 -7.59
N LYS A 171 3.67 -24.10 -8.46
CA LYS A 171 2.72 -24.54 -9.51
C LYS A 171 1.45 -25.09 -8.90
N GLN A 172 1.57 -25.94 -7.87
CA GLN A 172 0.43 -26.54 -7.19
C GLN A 172 -0.29 -25.52 -6.30
N VAL A 173 0.45 -24.69 -5.55
CA VAL A 173 -0.15 -23.60 -4.74
C VAL A 173 -0.97 -22.63 -5.60
N LYS A 174 -0.46 -22.29 -6.78
CA LYS A 174 -1.19 -21.46 -7.76
C LYS A 174 -2.46 -22.16 -8.25
N LYS A 175 -2.39 -23.47 -8.51
CA LYS A 175 -3.55 -24.27 -8.95
C LYS A 175 -4.64 -24.31 -7.87
N ASP A 176 -4.26 -24.54 -6.62
CA ASP A 176 -5.21 -24.65 -5.49
C ASP A 176 -5.91 -23.31 -5.19
N ASN A 177 -5.21 -22.19 -5.37
CA ASN A 177 -5.82 -20.85 -5.24
C ASN A 177 -6.65 -20.43 -6.47
N LYS A 178 -6.51 -21.11 -7.61
CA LYS A 178 -7.17 -20.72 -8.87
C LYS A 178 -8.70 -20.84 -8.74
N TYR A 179 -9.43 -19.92 -9.36
CA TYR A 179 -10.86 -20.10 -9.64
C TYR A 179 -11.07 -21.10 -10.80
N GLU A 180 -12.12 -21.92 -10.73
CA GLU A 180 -12.46 -22.89 -11.78
C GLU A 180 -12.82 -22.19 -13.10
N ASP A 181 -13.62 -21.13 -13.01
CA ASP A 181 -13.92 -20.26 -14.14
C ASP A 181 -12.71 -19.36 -14.45
N GLU A 182 -12.09 -19.60 -15.61
CA GLU A 182 -10.91 -18.86 -16.07
C GLU A 182 -11.21 -17.40 -16.46
N THR A 183 -12.50 -17.04 -16.64
CA THR A 183 -12.90 -15.66 -16.95
C THR A 183 -12.79 -14.75 -15.74
N ILE A 184 -12.79 -15.32 -14.51
CA ILE A 184 -12.66 -14.56 -13.27
C ILE A 184 -11.24 -13.98 -13.16
N PRO A 185 -11.08 -12.65 -13.14
CA PRO A 185 -9.76 -12.04 -13.01
C PRO A 185 -9.17 -12.33 -11.63
N GLN A 186 -7.94 -12.87 -11.56
CA GLN A 186 -7.31 -13.26 -10.30
C GLN A 186 -5.81 -12.92 -10.25
N TYR A 187 -5.26 -12.81 -9.05
CA TYR A 187 -3.82 -12.70 -8.86
C TYR A 187 -3.17 -14.06 -9.07
N TYR A 188 -2.03 -14.08 -9.75
CA TYR A 188 -1.28 -15.31 -10.05
C TYR A 188 0.02 -15.41 -9.25
N GLU A 189 0.17 -14.51 -8.27
CA GLU A 189 1.33 -14.43 -7.40
C GLU A 189 1.16 -15.41 -6.23
N VAL A 190 2.12 -16.30 -6.05
CA VAL A 190 2.13 -17.27 -4.95
C VAL A 190 2.77 -16.62 -3.72
N PRO A 191 2.07 -16.50 -2.58
CA PRO A 191 2.64 -15.93 -1.37
C PRO A 191 3.73 -16.83 -0.78
N VAL A 192 4.91 -16.26 -0.57
CA VAL A 192 6.05 -16.87 0.12
C VAL A 192 6.34 -16.03 1.36
N ILE A 193 6.09 -16.58 2.55
CA ILE A 193 5.93 -15.82 3.79
C ILE A 193 7.02 -16.22 4.79
N GLY A 194 7.87 -15.28 5.17
CA GLY A 194 8.86 -15.47 6.25
C GLY A 194 8.46 -14.69 7.49
N PHE A 195 8.99 -15.04 8.67
CA PHE A 195 8.76 -14.27 9.89
C PHE A 195 9.96 -13.36 10.17
N ASN A 196 9.76 -12.04 10.21
CA ASN A 196 10.84 -11.06 10.36
C ASN A 196 11.87 -11.09 9.21
N SER A 197 11.41 -11.49 8.02
CA SER A 197 12.21 -11.75 6.83
C SER A 197 12.52 -10.52 5.99
N ALA A 198 11.81 -9.40 6.19
CA ALA A 198 11.90 -8.22 5.33
C ALA A 198 13.31 -7.60 5.28
N LYS A 199 14.09 -7.78 6.34
CA LYS A 199 15.46 -7.27 6.44
C LYS A 199 16.49 -8.38 6.26
N PHE A 200 16.44 -9.38 7.14
CA PHE A 200 17.49 -10.38 7.26
C PHE A 200 17.47 -11.37 6.09
N ASP A 201 16.43 -12.20 5.98
CA ASP A 201 16.33 -13.21 4.94
C ASP A 201 16.34 -12.60 3.54
N ALA A 202 15.64 -11.48 3.35
CA ALA A 202 15.60 -10.79 2.08
C ALA A 202 17.01 -10.34 1.62
N SER A 203 17.88 -9.94 2.55
CA SER A 203 19.27 -9.56 2.23
C SER A 203 20.12 -10.77 1.84
N VAL A 204 19.89 -11.91 2.50
CA VAL A 204 20.57 -13.19 2.20
C VAL A 204 20.15 -13.71 0.83
N LEU A 205 18.86 -13.67 0.51
CA LEU A 205 18.31 -14.18 -0.75
C LEU A 205 18.59 -13.27 -1.95
N PHE A 206 18.82 -11.97 -1.74
CA PHE A 206 18.74 -10.95 -2.81
C PHE A 206 19.58 -11.27 -4.05
N LYS A 207 20.77 -11.84 -3.86
CA LYS A 207 21.67 -12.24 -4.96
C LYS A 207 21.10 -13.40 -5.78
N ASN A 208 20.48 -14.39 -5.13
CA ASN A 208 19.91 -15.58 -5.74
C ASN A 208 18.54 -15.33 -6.41
N LEU A 209 17.85 -14.24 -6.06
CA LEU A 209 16.58 -13.84 -6.71
C LEU A 209 16.76 -13.34 -8.17
N LYS A 210 17.98 -13.36 -8.70
CA LYS A 210 18.30 -13.05 -10.10
C LYS A 210 19.14 -14.18 -10.68
N SER A 211 18.56 -14.94 -11.61
CA SER A 211 19.22 -16.02 -12.35
C SER A 211 18.91 -15.92 -13.85
N LYS A 212 19.32 -16.93 -14.61
CA LYS A 212 18.91 -17.10 -16.02
C LYS A 212 17.44 -17.49 -16.15
N ASP A 213 16.84 -18.07 -15.11
CA ASP A 213 15.50 -18.64 -15.14
C ASP A 213 14.47 -17.79 -14.40
N TRP A 214 14.89 -16.88 -13.52
CA TRP A 214 13.99 -15.96 -12.83
C TRP A 214 14.63 -14.60 -12.55
N ALA A 215 13.80 -13.58 -12.35
CA ALA A 215 14.26 -12.24 -12.01
C ALA A 215 13.24 -11.48 -11.16
N ILE A 216 13.74 -10.56 -10.34
CA ILE A 216 12.91 -9.59 -9.62
C ILE A 216 12.18 -8.70 -10.63
N SER A 217 10.86 -8.75 -10.59
CA SER A 217 9.97 -7.93 -11.43
C SER A 217 9.44 -6.70 -10.71
N LYS A 218 9.29 -6.79 -9.38
CA LYS A 218 8.84 -5.68 -8.53
C LYS A 218 9.50 -5.77 -7.17
N TYR A 219 9.88 -4.60 -6.65
CA TYR A 219 10.42 -4.44 -5.31
C TYR A 219 9.67 -3.31 -4.61
N LEU A 220 9.23 -3.54 -3.37
CA LEU A 220 8.59 -2.54 -2.53
C LEU A 220 9.31 -2.52 -1.18
N GLY A 221 9.87 -1.38 -0.80
CA GLY A 221 10.68 -1.27 0.41
C GLY A 221 11.69 -0.14 0.33
N SER A 222 12.44 0.05 1.40
CA SER A 222 13.70 0.80 1.36
C SER A 222 14.84 -0.13 0.91
N SER A 223 16.03 0.40 0.64
CA SER A 223 17.21 -0.43 0.36
C SER A 223 17.59 -1.40 1.48
N THR A 224 17.07 -1.20 2.70
CA THR A 224 17.39 -1.98 3.90
C THR A 224 16.24 -2.86 4.39
N ILE A 225 15.01 -2.62 3.93
CA ILE A 225 13.82 -3.35 4.36
C ILE A 225 12.94 -3.59 3.13
N ALA A 226 12.95 -4.83 2.64
CA ALA A 226 12.10 -5.30 1.57
C ALA A 226 10.72 -5.68 2.13
N LYS A 227 9.74 -4.78 2.00
CA LYS A 227 8.34 -5.07 2.40
C LYS A 227 7.71 -6.13 1.51
N GLN A 228 8.07 -6.15 0.23
CA GLN A 228 7.61 -7.14 -0.75
C GLN A 228 8.61 -7.26 -1.90
N ILE A 229 8.87 -8.49 -2.34
CA ILE A 229 9.65 -8.78 -3.56
C ILE A 229 8.82 -9.72 -4.44
N ILE A 230 8.62 -9.36 -5.70
CA ILE A 230 7.98 -10.24 -6.70
C ILE A 230 9.05 -10.76 -7.65
N VAL A 231 9.22 -12.08 -7.65
CA VAL A 231 10.19 -12.79 -8.50
C VAL A 231 9.41 -13.55 -9.56
N LYS A 232 9.71 -13.26 -10.83
CA LYS A 232 9.04 -13.86 -11.98
C LYS A 232 9.95 -14.92 -12.59
N HIS A 233 9.41 -16.11 -12.83
CA HIS A 233 10.06 -17.09 -13.69
C HIS A 233 10.00 -16.63 -15.15
N GLN A 234 11.09 -16.82 -15.90
CA GLN A 234 11.23 -16.31 -17.26
C GLN A 234 10.42 -17.14 -18.26
N SER A 235 10.38 -18.46 -18.08
CA SER A 235 9.67 -19.40 -18.97
C SER A 235 8.30 -19.86 -18.48
N SER A 236 7.96 -19.63 -17.21
CA SER A 236 6.69 -20.08 -16.62
C SER A 236 5.81 -18.89 -16.26
N SER A 237 4.51 -19.13 -16.09
CA SER A 237 3.57 -18.10 -15.62
C SER A 237 3.57 -17.92 -14.09
N ILE A 238 4.55 -18.49 -13.39
CA ILE A 238 4.65 -18.46 -11.93
C ILE A 238 5.40 -17.20 -11.47
N HIS A 239 4.77 -16.47 -10.56
CA HIS A 239 5.39 -15.36 -9.84
C HIS A 239 5.38 -15.69 -8.35
N LEU A 240 6.52 -15.61 -7.70
CA LEU A 240 6.64 -15.72 -6.25
C LEU A 240 6.57 -14.33 -5.63
N ARG A 241 5.77 -14.19 -4.58
CA ARG A 241 5.61 -12.95 -3.83
C ARG A 241 6.12 -13.15 -2.41
N PHE A 242 7.36 -12.72 -2.20
CA PHE A 242 8.00 -12.71 -0.88
C PHE A 242 7.44 -11.59 -0.03
N VAL A 243 6.95 -11.94 1.15
CA VAL A 243 6.43 -11.00 2.16
C VAL A 243 6.84 -11.45 3.57
N ASP A 244 6.99 -10.49 4.46
CA ASP A 244 7.26 -10.75 5.88
C ASP A 244 5.95 -10.80 6.65
N PHE A 245 5.66 -11.85 7.40
CA PHE A 245 4.45 -11.94 8.22
C PHE A 245 4.24 -10.71 9.14
N LYS A 246 5.31 -10.05 9.57
CA LYS A 246 5.23 -8.83 10.40
C LYS A 246 4.60 -7.63 9.69
N ILE A 247 4.43 -7.64 8.37
CA ILE A 247 3.59 -6.63 7.71
C ILE A 247 2.10 -6.81 8.06
N TYR A 248 1.71 -7.97 8.60
CA TYR A 248 0.37 -8.31 9.05
C TYR A 248 0.26 -8.45 10.59
N SER A 249 1.33 -8.24 11.35
CA SER A 249 1.34 -8.53 12.79
C SER A 249 2.24 -7.57 13.55
N MET A 250 1.80 -7.15 14.74
CA MET A 250 2.57 -6.28 15.64
C MET A 250 3.52 -7.07 16.57
N GLN A 251 3.42 -8.41 16.56
CA GLN A 251 4.17 -9.28 17.44
C GLN A 251 5.65 -9.32 17.02
N HIS A 252 6.54 -9.09 17.98
CA HIS A 252 7.97 -9.05 17.73
C HIS A 252 8.61 -10.44 17.63
N LYS A 253 8.02 -11.46 18.26
CA LYS A 253 8.56 -12.83 18.30
C LYS A 253 7.51 -13.80 17.77
N LEU A 254 7.98 -14.83 17.06
CA LEU A 254 7.13 -15.87 16.50
C LEU A 254 6.24 -16.52 17.57
N LYS A 255 6.81 -16.83 18.74
CA LYS A 255 6.08 -17.38 19.88
C LYS A 255 4.88 -16.53 20.33
N ASP A 256 4.99 -15.21 20.23
CA ASP A 256 3.94 -14.29 20.69
C ASP A 256 2.83 -14.26 19.63
N ALA A 257 3.19 -14.30 18.33
CA ALA A 257 2.22 -14.44 17.24
C ALA A 257 1.45 -15.77 17.32
N VAL A 258 2.12 -16.90 17.61
CA VAL A 258 1.47 -18.20 17.78
C VAL A 258 0.58 -18.24 19.02
N ARG A 259 0.99 -17.59 20.11
CA ARG A 259 0.14 -17.46 21.30
C ARG A 259 -1.12 -16.65 21.01
N ASP A 260 -0.97 -15.52 20.30
CA ASP A 260 -2.06 -14.56 20.12
C ASP A 260 -3.02 -14.93 18.98
N PHE A 261 -2.52 -15.62 17.95
CA PHE A 261 -3.27 -15.93 16.72
C PHE A 261 -3.31 -17.43 16.38
N GLY A 262 -2.51 -18.27 17.02
CA GLY A 262 -2.58 -19.72 16.87
C GLY A 262 -3.41 -20.37 17.97
N ASN A 263 -3.41 -21.70 18.04
CA ASN A 263 -4.19 -22.47 19.01
C ASN A 263 -3.57 -22.49 20.43
N GLY A 264 -2.70 -21.53 20.76
CA GLY A 264 -2.07 -21.39 22.09
C GLY A 264 -0.97 -22.40 22.41
N THR A 265 -0.78 -23.47 21.63
CA THR A 265 0.29 -24.46 21.84
C THR A 265 1.53 -24.17 21.01
N TYR A 266 2.38 -23.25 21.49
CA TYR A 266 3.70 -23.05 20.90
C TYR A 266 4.67 -24.15 21.32
N LYS A 267 4.81 -25.19 20.50
CA LYS A 267 5.74 -26.31 20.70
C LYS A 267 7.04 -26.15 19.92
N LYS A 268 7.68 -24.98 19.99
CA LYS A 268 9.03 -24.82 19.40
C LYS A 268 10.08 -25.49 20.28
N GLY A 269 10.96 -26.26 19.67
CA GLY A 269 12.16 -26.81 20.30
C GLY A 269 13.17 -25.73 20.70
N ARG A 270 14.38 -26.14 21.08
CA ARG A 270 15.49 -25.23 21.44
C ARG A 270 16.71 -25.55 20.61
N PHE A 271 17.33 -24.56 19.99
CA PHE A 271 18.56 -24.75 19.25
C PHE A 271 19.67 -23.82 19.76
N PRO A 272 20.90 -24.31 19.94
CA PRO A 272 22.01 -23.52 20.48
C PRO A 272 22.71 -22.70 19.37
N HIS A 273 22.06 -21.63 18.89
CA HIS A 273 22.58 -20.83 17.75
C HIS A 273 23.96 -20.20 18.00
N GLU A 274 24.33 -19.87 19.26
CA GLU A 274 25.65 -19.29 19.59
C GLU A 274 26.77 -20.34 19.64
N PHE A 275 26.44 -21.62 19.84
CA PHE A 275 27.41 -22.71 19.95
C PHE A 275 27.90 -23.16 18.58
N ILE A 276 27.01 -23.19 17.59
CA ILE A 276 27.32 -23.57 16.21
C ILE A 276 27.89 -22.35 15.46
N ASN A 277 29.05 -22.54 14.84
CA ASN A 277 29.74 -21.52 14.06
C ASN A 277 30.44 -22.12 12.84
N THR A 278 31.06 -21.27 12.02
CA THR A 278 31.71 -21.68 10.78
C THR A 278 32.83 -22.70 10.95
N ASN A 279 33.41 -22.83 12.15
CA ASN A 279 34.55 -23.70 12.39
C ASN A 279 34.16 -25.08 12.94
N ASN A 280 32.98 -25.21 13.56
CA ASN A 280 32.59 -26.43 14.26
C ASN A 280 31.27 -27.05 13.77
N TYR A 281 30.51 -26.38 12.89
CA TYR A 281 29.16 -26.84 12.54
C TYR A 281 29.13 -28.28 12.03
N MET A 282 30.11 -28.69 11.22
CA MET A 282 30.14 -30.03 10.63
C MET A 282 30.38 -31.09 11.71
N ASP A 283 31.41 -30.90 12.54
CA ASP A 283 31.76 -31.84 13.61
C ASP A 283 30.67 -31.91 14.69
N GLU A 284 30.13 -30.76 15.09
CA GLU A 284 29.11 -30.70 16.13
C GLU A 284 27.76 -31.23 15.67
N LEU A 285 27.34 -31.01 14.42
CA LEU A 285 26.04 -31.47 13.92
C LEU A 285 26.02 -32.94 13.49
N ASN A 286 27.18 -33.52 13.17
CA ASN A 286 27.31 -34.95 12.86
C ASN A 286 27.19 -35.88 14.08
N LYS A 287 27.31 -35.34 15.30
CA LYS A 287 27.19 -36.13 16.53
C LYS A 287 25.76 -36.64 16.74
N SER A 288 25.67 -37.86 17.28
CA SER A 288 24.41 -38.50 17.69
C SER A 288 23.99 -38.19 19.13
N GLU A 289 24.92 -37.73 19.96
CA GLU A 289 24.61 -37.33 21.33
C GLU A 289 23.88 -35.96 21.35
N PRO A 290 23.00 -35.69 22.33
CA PRO A 290 22.39 -34.37 22.50
C PRO A 290 23.42 -33.26 22.74
N PHE A 291 23.02 -32.01 22.55
CA PHE A 291 23.83 -30.86 22.93
C PHE A 291 23.99 -30.81 24.45
N PRO A 292 25.18 -30.50 24.96
CA PRO A 292 25.38 -30.26 26.39
C PRO A 292 24.62 -28.99 26.83
N ILE A 293 24.25 -28.88 28.10
CA ILE A 293 23.41 -27.76 28.59
C ILE A 293 24.10 -26.40 28.38
N GLU A 294 25.43 -26.37 28.48
CA GLU A 294 26.28 -25.19 28.30
C GLU A 294 26.25 -24.67 26.86
N ALA A 295 25.89 -25.51 25.87
CA ALA A 295 25.74 -25.06 24.48
C ALA A 295 24.60 -24.03 24.34
N PHE A 296 23.63 -24.02 25.26
CA PHE A 296 22.50 -23.10 25.25
C PHE A 296 22.75 -21.78 25.99
N ASP A 297 23.96 -21.57 26.51
CA ASP A 297 24.32 -20.32 27.18
C ASP A 297 24.31 -19.16 26.19
N ASN A 298 23.51 -18.14 26.49
CA ASN A 298 23.42 -16.92 25.70
C ASN A 298 24.35 -15.86 26.30
N LYS A 299 25.51 -15.65 25.69
CA LYS A 299 26.53 -14.72 26.18
C LYS A 299 26.07 -13.27 26.07
N LEU A 300 25.34 -12.94 25.00
CA LEU A 300 24.86 -11.58 24.74
C LEU A 300 23.86 -11.07 25.79
N ARG A 301 22.99 -11.95 26.28
CA ARG A 301 21.96 -11.62 27.29
C ARG A 301 22.33 -12.05 28.70
N ASN A 302 23.51 -12.66 28.86
CA ASN A 302 23.96 -13.30 30.08
C ASN A 302 22.88 -14.22 30.69
N LYS A 303 22.34 -15.15 29.87
CA LYS A 303 21.27 -16.07 30.26
C LYS A 303 21.68 -17.51 30.04
N LYS A 304 21.48 -18.33 31.08
CA LYS A 304 21.64 -19.79 31.03
C LYS A 304 20.30 -20.49 30.83
N LEU A 305 20.33 -21.69 30.28
CA LEU A 305 19.14 -22.53 30.18
C LEU A 305 18.82 -23.17 31.53
N SER A 306 17.54 -23.19 31.93
CA SER A 306 17.15 -23.89 33.16
C SER A 306 17.14 -25.40 32.95
N GLU A 307 17.42 -26.16 34.01
CA GLU A 307 17.43 -27.63 33.96
C GLU A 307 16.12 -28.22 33.44
N VAL A 308 14.98 -27.66 33.87
CA VAL A 308 13.65 -28.08 33.39
C VAL A 308 13.56 -27.97 31.86
N LYS A 309 13.99 -26.83 31.31
CA LYS A 309 13.96 -26.59 29.85
C LYS A 309 14.97 -27.46 29.10
N TYR A 310 16.06 -27.85 29.75
CA TYR A 310 17.05 -28.76 29.19
C TYR A 310 16.51 -30.21 29.15
N LYS A 311 15.79 -30.65 30.18
CA LYS A 311 15.09 -31.94 30.18
C LYS A 311 14.08 -32.02 29.02
N ASP A 312 13.31 -30.96 28.79
CA ASP A 312 12.40 -30.88 27.64
C ASP A 312 13.14 -31.05 26.30
N TYR A 313 14.31 -30.41 26.18
CA TYR A 313 15.17 -30.54 25.01
C TYR A 313 15.67 -31.99 24.83
N LEU A 314 16.13 -32.65 25.90
CA LEU A 314 16.64 -34.03 25.83
C LEU A 314 15.56 -35.01 25.35
N VAL A 315 14.32 -34.85 25.81
CA VAL A 315 13.18 -35.67 25.38
C VAL A 315 12.92 -35.54 23.88
N GLU A 316 13.02 -34.33 23.34
CA GLU A 316 12.85 -34.10 21.90
C GLU A 316 14.07 -34.60 21.12
N ALA A 317 15.28 -34.26 21.54
CA ALA A 317 16.53 -34.66 20.89
C ALA A 317 16.68 -36.19 20.77
N ALA A 318 16.21 -36.95 21.75
CA ALA A 318 16.23 -38.42 21.74
C ALA A 318 15.43 -39.05 20.59
N LYS A 319 14.52 -38.30 19.95
CA LYS A 319 13.74 -38.76 18.78
C LYS A 319 14.53 -38.68 17.47
N HIS A 320 15.73 -38.11 17.49
CA HIS A 320 16.53 -37.82 16.31
C HIS A 320 17.89 -38.53 16.39
N LYS A 321 18.34 -39.10 15.26
CA LYS A 321 19.58 -39.90 15.21
C LYS A 321 20.83 -39.04 15.29
N THR A 322 20.80 -37.85 14.71
CA THR A 322 21.91 -36.89 14.69
C THR A 322 21.40 -35.49 15.03
N ARG A 323 22.32 -34.61 15.43
CA ARG A 323 21.99 -33.18 15.61
C ARG A 323 21.59 -32.50 14.30
N TRP A 324 22.01 -32.99 13.13
CA TRP A 324 21.45 -32.62 11.83
C TRP A 324 19.97 -32.94 11.69
N ASP A 325 19.55 -34.14 12.08
CA ASP A 325 18.14 -34.55 12.04
C ASP A 325 17.29 -33.68 12.98
N TYR A 326 17.85 -33.34 14.14
CA TYR A 326 17.22 -32.40 15.07
C TYR A 326 17.12 -30.98 14.51
N LEU A 327 18.19 -30.45 13.88
CA LEU A 327 18.16 -29.14 13.23
C LEU A 327 17.10 -29.07 12.13
N LYS A 328 17.04 -30.10 11.27
CA LYS A 328 16.01 -30.22 10.23
C LYS A 328 14.61 -30.17 10.83
N HIS A 329 14.37 -30.94 11.89
CA HIS A 329 13.08 -30.93 12.59
C HIS A 329 12.76 -29.56 13.19
N TYR A 330 13.73 -28.93 13.86
CA TYR A 330 13.60 -27.62 14.49
C TYR A 330 13.24 -26.52 13.47
N ASN A 331 13.97 -26.42 12.35
CA ASN A 331 13.68 -25.42 11.32
C ASN A 331 12.34 -25.66 10.62
N ILE A 332 11.97 -26.93 10.39
CA ILE A 332 10.65 -27.27 9.83
C ILE A 332 9.55 -26.82 10.78
N LEU A 333 9.69 -27.05 12.09
CA LEU A 333 8.71 -26.57 13.07
C LEU A 333 8.53 -25.05 13.01
N ASP A 334 9.61 -24.28 12.85
CA ASP A 334 9.54 -22.81 12.77
C ASP A 334 8.68 -22.29 11.64
N THR A 335 8.77 -22.94 10.48
CA THR A 335 7.92 -22.59 9.33
C THR A 335 6.49 -23.10 9.53
N ARG A 336 6.32 -24.31 10.07
CA ARG A 336 5.00 -24.94 10.25
C ARG A 336 4.13 -24.23 11.28
N VAL A 337 4.69 -23.76 12.39
CA VAL A 337 3.93 -23.05 13.44
C VAL A 337 3.36 -21.71 12.95
N LEU A 338 3.89 -21.15 11.86
CA LEU A 338 3.40 -19.89 11.29
C LEU A 338 2.08 -20.06 10.52
N ILE A 339 1.71 -21.29 10.13
CA ILE A 339 0.47 -21.56 9.39
C ILE A 339 -0.76 -21.15 10.19
N GLU A 340 -0.85 -21.55 11.47
CA GLU A 340 -2.04 -21.26 12.29
C GLU A 340 -2.28 -19.74 12.44
N PRO A 341 -1.28 -18.91 12.81
CA PRO A 341 -1.44 -17.46 12.80
C PRO A 341 -1.86 -16.85 11.46
N ILE A 342 -1.30 -17.35 10.34
CA ILE A 342 -1.66 -16.84 9.01
C ILE A 342 -3.12 -17.17 8.71
N ASP A 343 -3.54 -18.41 8.95
CA ASP A 343 -4.91 -18.87 8.69
C ASP A 343 -5.94 -18.13 9.54
N TYR A 344 -5.66 -17.96 10.83
CA TYR A 344 -6.50 -17.16 11.72
C TYR A 344 -6.69 -15.73 11.19
N LEU A 345 -5.60 -15.07 10.76
CA LEU A 345 -5.70 -13.71 10.22
C LEU A 345 -6.40 -13.68 8.86
N ILE A 346 -6.22 -14.67 7.99
CA ILE A 346 -6.97 -14.80 6.74
C ILE A 346 -8.48 -14.86 7.05
N GLU A 347 -8.89 -15.77 7.94
CA GLU A 347 -10.29 -15.95 8.33
C GLU A 347 -10.87 -14.70 8.99
N LEU A 348 -10.12 -14.08 9.91
CA LEU A 348 -10.53 -12.86 10.61
C LEU A 348 -10.81 -11.71 9.65
N MET A 349 -9.93 -11.48 8.67
CA MET A 349 -10.09 -10.41 7.68
C MET A 349 -11.18 -10.75 6.66
N PHE A 350 -11.32 -12.04 6.32
CA PHE A 350 -12.28 -12.50 5.33
C PHE A 350 -13.74 -12.38 5.81
N LYS A 351 -14.02 -12.29 7.12
CA LYS A 351 -15.34 -11.91 7.67
C LYS A 351 -15.90 -10.61 7.06
N TYR A 352 -15.04 -9.76 6.52
CA TYR A 352 -15.40 -8.50 5.87
C TYR A 352 -15.21 -8.49 4.34
N ASN A 353 -15.07 -9.68 3.73
CA ASN A 353 -14.72 -9.87 2.32
C ASN A 353 -13.38 -9.24 1.93
N VAL A 354 -12.39 -9.29 2.83
CA VAL A 354 -11.04 -8.78 2.58
C VAL A 354 -10.05 -9.94 2.48
N ASP A 355 -9.48 -10.15 1.29
CA ASP A 355 -8.36 -11.08 1.11
C ASP A 355 -7.07 -10.46 1.68
N MET A 356 -6.58 -11.03 2.78
CA MET A 356 -5.38 -10.56 3.46
C MET A 356 -4.13 -10.65 2.57
N LEU A 357 -3.89 -11.79 1.92
CA LEU A 357 -2.64 -12.04 1.18
C LEU A 357 -2.61 -11.32 -0.17
N ALA A 358 -3.78 -10.95 -0.72
CA ALA A 358 -3.86 -10.04 -1.85
C ALA A 358 -3.41 -8.60 -1.48
N ASN A 359 -3.66 -8.15 -0.25
CA ASN A 359 -3.29 -6.82 0.26
C ASN A 359 -1.81 -6.72 0.66
N ILE A 360 -1.27 -5.49 0.81
CA ILE A 360 0.16 -5.25 1.05
C ILE A 360 0.52 -5.26 2.54
N SER A 361 -0.41 -4.96 3.44
CA SER A 361 -0.14 -4.88 4.88
C SER A 361 -1.42 -4.90 5.70
N MET A 362 -1.28 -5.08 7.02
CA MET A 362 -2.39 -4.96 7.97
C MET A 362 -3.09 -3.61 7.82
N SER A 363 -2.36 -2.50 7.70
CA SER A 363 -2.96 -1.18 7.55
C SER A 363 -3.85 -1.08 6.30
N GLN A 364 -3.47 -1.74 5.20
CA GLN A 364 -4.32 -1.79 4.01
C GLN A 364 -5.55 -2.67 4.25
N CYS A 365 -5.41 -3.81 4.92
CA CYS A 365 -6.54 -4.66 5.32
C CYS A 365 -7.52 -3.90 6.22
N SER A 366 -7.03 -3.21 7.26
CA SER A 366 -7.86 -2.40 8.17
C SER A 366 -8.58 -1.28 7.41
N ASN A 367 -7.90 -0.61 6.48
CA ASN A 367 -8.53 0.39 5.62
C ASN A 367 -9.63 -0.25 4.74
N ALA A 368 -9.40 -1.43 4.17
CA ALA A 368 -10.43 -2.14 3.41
C ALA A 368 -11.64 -2.49 4.31
N ILE A 369 -11.43 -3.16 5.45
CA ILE A 369 -12.48 -3.54 6.41
C ILE A 369 -13.34 -2.34 6.79
N LYS A 370 -12.71 -1.21 7.10
CA LYS A 370 -13.41 0.02 7.43
C LYS A 370 -14.37 0.46 6.33
N TYR A 371 -13.91 0.49 5.09
CA TYR A 371 -14.77 0.87 3.97
C TYR A 371 -15.78 -0.22 3.61
N SER A 372 -15.54 -1.48 3.98
CA SER A 372 -16.55 -2.53 3.93
C SER A 372 -17.72 -2.21 4.86
N MET A 373 -17.44 -1.80 6.09
CA MET A 373 -18.46 -1.35 7.06
C MET A 373 -19.22 -0.11 6.58
N ALA A 374 -18.52 0.91 6.06
CA ALA A 374 -19.16 2.13 5.53
C ALA A 374 -20.09 1.86 4.33
N TYR A 375 -19.86 0.76 3.61
CA TYR A 375 -20.65 0.34 2.45
C TYR A 375 -21.53 -0.89 2.75
N ASN A 376 -21.79 -1.24 4.02
CA ASN A 376 -22.57 -2.42 4.38
C ASN A 376 -24.01 -2.40 3.81
N GLY A 377 -24.58 -1.21 3.54
CA GLY A 377 -25.89 -1.04 2.89
C GLY A 377 -25.85 -0.89 1.37
N PHE A 378 -24.71 -1.13 0.73
CA PHE A 378 -24.56 -1.02 -0.71
C PHE A 378 -25.13 -2.24 -1.43
N ASP A 379 -25.98 -1.98 -2.42
CA ASP A 379 -26.58 -2.91 -3.36
C ASP A 379 -26.38 -2.34 -4.77
N ILE A 380 -25.82 -3.14 -5.68
CA ILE A 380 -25.61 -2.75 -7.08
C ILE A 380 -26.92 -2.39 -7.81
N ASN A 381 -28.05 -2.91 -7.35
CA ASN A 381 -29.38 -2.62 -7.90
C ASN A 381 -30.16 -1.58 -7.06
N GLY A 382 -29.56 -1.05 -6.00
CA GLY A 382 -30.19 -0.07 -5.13
C GLY A 382 -30.50 1.26 -5.84
N ASP A 383 -31.57 1.93 -5.38
CA ASP A 383 -31.90 3.27 -5.83
C ASP A 383 -31.18 4.32 -4.96
N TYR A 384 -30.11 4.88 -5.52
CA TYR A 384 -29.32 5.96 -4.91
C TYR A 384 -29.41 7.26 -5.71
N ASN A 385 -30.51 7.49 -6.42
CA ASN A 385 -30.71 8.74 -7.12
C ASN A 385 -30.81 9.90 -6.12
N CYS A 386 -29.95 10.91 -6.28
CA CYS A 386 -29.99 12.15 -5.53
C CYS A 386 -30.29 13.28 -6.51
N GLU A 387 -31.40 13.98 -6.31
CA GLU A 387 -31.75 15.14 -7.13
C GLU A 387 -30.84 16.32 -6.77
N SER A 388 -30.19 16.88 -7.79
CA SER A 388 -29.38 18.08 -7.60
C SER A 388 -30.27 19.30 -7.36
N THR A 389 -29.92 20.11 -6.37
CA THR A 389 -30.51 21.44 -6.16
C THR A 389 -30.00 22.48 -7.16
N ASP A 390 -28.97 22.17 -7.96
CA ASP A 390 -28.49 23.06 -9.01
C ASP A 390 -29.54 23.21 -10.10
N LYS A 391 -29.61 24.40 -10.72
CA LYS A 391 -30.49 24.66 -11.86
C LYS A 391 -30.24 23.66 -13.00
N SER A 392 -31.31 23.26 -13.70
CA SER A 392 -31.23 22.51 -14.94
C SER A 392 -30.29 23.20 -15.93
N ILE A 393 -29.57 22.40 -16.71
CA ILE A 393 -28.66 22.98 -17.70
C ILE A 393 -29.43 23.74 -18.78
N GLU A 394 -28.87 24.89 -19.15
CA GLU A 394 -29.19 25.56 -20.39
C GLU A 394 -27.88 25.66 -21.19
N ILE A 395 -27.73 24.81 -22.21
CA ILE A 395 -26.53 24.83 -23.05
C ILE A 395 -26.54 26.06 -23.96
N THR A 396 -25.37 26.63 -24.21
CA THR A 396 -25.18 27.72 -25.16
C THR A 396 -24.76 27.18 -26.52
N GLN A 397 -24.99 27.96 -27.58
CA GLN A 397 -24.53 27.59 -28.92
C GLN A 397 -23.01 27.41 -28.99
N ASN A 398 -22.25 28.20 -28.23
CA ASN A 398 -20.79 28.04 -28.10
C ASN A 398 -20.39 26.73 -27.44
N TYR A 399 -21.11 26.30 -26.40
CA TYR A 399 -20.90 24.98 -25.79
C TYR A 399 -21.18 23.87 -26.79
N TRP A 400 -22.29 23.96 -27.53
CA TRP A 400 -22.65 22.98 -28.56
C TRP A 400 -21.61 22.90 -29.67
N ARG A 401 -21.17 24.04 -30.21
CA ARG A 401 -20.11 24.11 -31.23
C ARG A 401 -18.84 23.39 -30.77
N ALA A 402 -18.36 23.67 -29.57
CA ALA A 402 -17.19 23.02 -28.99
C ALA A 402 -17.38 21.50 -28.82
N LYS A 403 -18.61 21.03 -28.59
CA LYS A 403 -18.92 19.58 -28.53
C LYS A 403 -18.89 18.94 -29.90
N VAL A 404 -19.54 19.54 -30.90
CA VAL A 404 -19.55 19.05 -32.28
C VAL A 404 -18.11 18.94 -32.81
N GLU A 405 -17.29 19.97 -32.65
CA GLU A 405 -15.86 19.94 -33.02
C GLU A 405 -15.12 18.78 -32.35
N SER A 406 -15.36 18.56 -31.05
CA SER A 406 -14.77 17.44 -30.31
C SER A 406 -15.24 16.07 -30.80
N TYR A 407 -16.49 15.94 -31.26
CA TYR A 407 -17.03 14.70 -31.81
C TYR A 407 -16.42 14.39 -33.18
N ILE A 408 -16.31 15.41 -34.05
CA ILE A 408 -15.65 15.29 -35.35
C ILE A 408 -14.20 14.84 -35.18
N GLU A 409 -13.45 15.45 -34.25
CA GLU A 409 -12.06 15.06 -33.98
C GLU A 409 -11.95 13.60 -33.49
N GLN A 410 -12.88 13.17 -32.63
CA GLN A 410 -12.90 11.78 -32.12
C GLN A 410 -13.19 10.75 -33.20
N ASP A 411 -14.10 11.07 -34.13
CA ASP A 411 -14.51 10.18 -35.21
C ASP A 411 -13.45 10.14 -36.32
N SER A 412 -12.88 11.28 -36.68
CA SER A 412 -11.77 11.37 -37.61
C SER A 412 -10.54 10.61 -37.12
N LYS A 413 -10.18 10.71 -35.84
CA LYS A 413 -9.05 9.94 -35.24
C LYS A 413 -9.23 8.42 -35.29
N LYS A 414 -10.44 7.94 -35.58
CA LYS A 414 -10.82 6.53 -35.59
C LYS A 414 -11.33 6.09 -36.96
N ASP A 415 -11.15 6.93 -37.99
CA ASP A 415 -11.58 6.67 -39.37
C ASP A 415 -13.05 6.24 -39.48
N ARG A 416 -13.92 6.84 -38.65
CA ARG A 416 -15.36 6.57 -38.70
C ARG A 416 -16.03 7.41 -39.77
N ASP A 417 -17.08 6.87 -40.39
CA ASP A 417 -17.94 7.63 -41.29
C ASP A 417 -18.60 8.81 -40.55
N SER A 418 -18.43 10.00 -41.12
CA SER A 418 -18.91 11.28 -40.58
C SER A 418 -19.99 11.93 -41.46
N SER A 419 -20.42 11.26 -42.54
CA SER A 419 -21.40 11.77 -43.50
C SER A 419 -22.70 12.27 -42.86
N ASN A 420 -23.16 11.57 -41.82
CA ASN A 420 -24.40 11.84 -41.10
C ASN A 420 -24.18 12.26 -39.63
N ASN A 421 -23.00 12.80 -39.30
CA ASN A 421 -22.71 13.24 -37.94
C ASN A 421 -23.55 14.46 -37.55
N VAL A 422 -23.79 14.60 -36.23
CA VAL A 422 -24.42 15.79 -35.66
C VAL A 422 -23.66 17.05 -36.03
N THR A 423 -24.39 18.12 -36.34
CA THR A 423 -23.83 19.40 -36.79
C THR A 423 -24.13 20.52 -35.81
N ILE A 424 -23.54 21.70 -36.05
CA ILE A 424 -23.82 22.91 -35.26
C ILE A 424 -25.30 23.31 -35.38
N ASP A 425 -25.95 23.00 -36.50
CA ASP A 425 -27.35 23.34 -36.78
C ASP A 425 -28.34 22.51 -35.95
N ASP A 426 -27.89 21.39 -35.37
CA ASP A 426 -28.69 20.54 -34.48
C ASP A 426 -28.85 21.11 -33.06
N TYR A 427 -28.42 22.36 -32.84
CA TYR A 427 -28.39 23.01 -31.53
C TYR A 427 -29.73 22.96 -30.80
N ASP A 428 -30.82 23.39 -31.44
CA ASP A 428 -32.13 23.49 -30.79
C ASP A 428 -32.67 22.11 -30.37
N TYR A 429 -32.46 21.10 -31.23
CA TYR A 429 -32.81 19.71 -30.93
C TYR A 429 -32.08 19.22 -29.68
N PHE A 430 -30.74 19.36 -29.62
CA PHE A 430 -29.96 18.89 -28.48
C PHE A 430 -30.12 19.76 -27.22
N LYS A 431 -30.45 21.05 -27.38
CA LYS A 431 -30.80 21.93 -26.25
C LYS A 431 -32.04 21.40 -25.54
N GLU A 432 -33.12 21.12 -26.28
CA GLU A 432 -34.35 20.57 -25.69
C GLU A 432 -34.14 19.13 -25.21
N LEU A 433 -33.36 18.32 -25.93
CA LEU A 433 -33.01 16.96 -25.50
C LEU A 433 -32.34 16.95 -24.12
N PHE A 434 -31.30 17.76 -23.91
CA PHE A 434 -30.59 17.82 -22.62
C PHE A 434 -31.40 18.50 -21.50
N LYS A 435 -32.39 19.32 -21.85
CA LYS A 435 -33.28 19.95 -20.88
C LYS A 435 -34.33 18.95 -20.35
N ASN A 436 -34.86 18.12 -21.24
CA ASN A 436 -35.99 17.24 -20.94
C ASN A 436 -35.58 15.79 -20.63
N GLN A 437 -34.36 15.37 -21.01
CA GLN A 437 -33.84 14.03 -20.70
C GLN A 437 -32.80 14.04 -19.58
N ARG A 438 -32.51 12.84 -19.08
CA ARG A 438 -31.50 12.56 -18.06
C ARG A 438 -30.36 11.75 -18.67
N CYS A 439 -29.25 11.65 -17.95
CA CYS A 439 -28.17 10.74 -18.34
C CYS A 439 -28.70 9.30 -18.39
N HIS A 440 -28.60 8.63 -19.54
CA HIS A 440 -29.15 7.27 -19.68
C HIS A 440 -28.49 6.23 -18.75
N MET A 441 -27.24 6.45 -18.31
CA MET A 441 -26.53 5.48 -17.45
C MET A 441 -26.77 5.69 -15.96
N CYS A 442 -26.80 6.94 -15.49
CA CYS A 442 -26.89 7.24 -14.06
C CYS A 442 -28.22 7.89 -13.64
N ASN A 443 -29.11 8.15 -14.61
CA ASN A 443 -30.40 8.82 -14.44
C ASN A 443 -30.34 10.23 -13.80
N ALA A 444 -29.14 10.80 -13.67
CA ALA A 444 -28.97 12.14 -13.12
C ALA A 444 -29.38 13.22 -14.13
N ARG A 445 -30.03 14.28 -13.63
CA ARG A 445 -30.30 15.49 -14.39
C ARG A 445 -29.01 16.18 -14.84
N PHE A 446 -29.04 16.80 -16.02
CA PHE A 446 -27.93 17.57 -16.52
C PHE A 446 -27.86 18.96 -15.89
N THR A 447 -26.68 19.35 -15.44
CA THR A 447 -26.37 20.66 -14.83
C THR A 447 -24.99 21.13 -15.28
N TRP A 448 -24.57 22.36 -14.97
CA TRP A 448 -23.20 22.81 -15.28
C TRP A 448 -22.12 22.05 -14.49
N LYS A 449 -22.47 21.44 -13.36
CA LYS A 449 -21.61 20.52 -12.61
C LYS A 449 -21.68 19.09 -13.18
N ASN A 450 -22.84 18.66 -13.67
CA ASN A 450 -23.06 17.37 -14.34
C ASN A 450 -23.34 17.55 -15.84
N ARG A 451 -22.31 17.99 -16.59
CA ARG A 451 -22.48 18.46 -17.97
C ARG A 451 -22.91 17.33 -18.94
N PRO A 452 -23.86 17.59 -19.85
CA PRO A 452 -24.29 16.64 -20.86
C PRO A 452 -23.23 16.46 -21.95
N THR A 453 -23.24 15.26 -22.49
CA THR A 453 -22.48 14.81 -23.67
C THR A 453 -23.34 13.81 -24.43
N LEU A 454 -22.93 13.48 -25.64
CA LEU A 454 -23.45 12.36 -26.41
C LEU A 454 -22.54 11.15 -26.22
N ASP A 455 -23.14 10.03 -25.81
CA ASP A 455 -22.49 8.71 -25.86
C ASP A 455 -22.95 7.98 -27.12
N ARG A 456 -22.06 7.18 -27.70
CA ARG A 456 -22.38 6.38 -28.88
C ARG A 456 -23.08 5.10 -28.45
N ILE A 457 -24.11 4.72 -29.21
CA ILE A 457 -24.78 3.43 -29.08
C ILE A 457 -23.87 2.35 -29.67
N ASP A 458 -23.42 2.54 -30.92
CA ASP A 458 -22.40 1.73 -31.58
C ASP A 458 -21.08 2.51 -31.71
N ASN A 459 -20.04 2.01 -31.06
CA ASN A 459 -18.70 2.63 -31.06
C ASN A 459 -17.96 2.54 -32.40
N ASN A 460 -18.43 1.71 -33.34
CA ASN A 460 -17.89 1.61 -34.70
C ASN A 460 -18.46 2.68 -35.64
N LYS A 461 -19.56 3.33 -35.27
CA LYS A 461 -20.22 4.39 -36.06
C LYS A 461 -19.92 5.78 -35.50
N GLY A 462 -19.98 6.78 -36.36
CA GLY A 462 -19.84 8.19 -35.97
C GLY A 462 -20.99 8.67 -35.08
N HIS A 463 -20.90 9.91 -34.60
CA HIS A 463 -21.97 10.55 -33.81
C HIS A 463 -23.12 11.03 -34.68
N SER A 464 -23.87 10.13 -35.33
CA SER A 464 -25.15 10.48 -35.97
C SER A 464 -26.28 10.56 -34.94
N LYS A 465 -27.36 11.29 -35.26
CA LYS A 465 -28.53 11.44 -34.37
C LYS A 465 -29.11 10.10 -33.89
N ASP A 466 -29.15 9.10 -34.77
CA ASP A 466 -29.69 7.77 -34.46
C ASP A 466 -28.70 6.87 -33.71
N ASN A 467 -27.42 7.27 -33.63
CA ASN A 467 -26.36 6.52 -32.96
C ASN A 467 -25.90 7.15 -31.64
N VAL A 468 -26.59 8.19 -31.15
CA VAL A 468 -26.20 8.90 -29.93
C VAL A 468 -27.32 8.94 -28.90
N ILE A 469 -26.92 8.93 -27.63
CA ILE A 469 -27.83 9.05 -26.50
C ILE A 469 -27.26 10.02 -25.44
N PRO A 470 -28.10 10.83 -24.77
CA PRO A 470 -27.62 11.73 -23.73
C PRO A 470 -26.92 11.00 -22.58
N CYS A 471 -25.71 11.44 -22.25
CA CYS A 471 -24.91 10.88 -21.17
C CYS A 471 -24.13 12.00 -20.47
N CYS A 472 -23.95 11.92 -19.15
CA CYS A 472 -23.12 12.91 -18.48
C CYS A 472 -21.64 12.61 -18.72
N LEU A 473 -20.81 13.66 -18.68
CA LEU A 473 -19.39 13.54 -18.98
C LEU A 473 -18.67 12.49 -18.11
N TYR A 474 -19.04 12.37 -16.83
CA TYR A 474 -18.47 11.35 -15.95
C TYR A 474 -18.80 9.94 -16.45
N CYS A 475 -20.08 9.65 -16.73
CA CYS A 475 -20.52 8.32 -17.11
C CYS A 475 -19.94 7.91 -18.47
N ASN A 476 -19.89 8.84 -19.42
CA ASN A 476 -19.25 8.60 -20.72
C ASN A 476 -17.75 8.26 -20.58
N VAL A 477 -17.02 8.98 -19.72
CA VAL A 477 -15.61 8.68 -19.39
C VAL A 477 -15.45 7.40 -18.54
N CYS A 478 -16.44 7.10 -17.70
CA CYS A 478 -16.47 5.90 -16.85
C CYS A 478 -16.81 4.64 -17.67
N LYS A 479 -17.63 4.73 -18.71
CA LYS A 479 -17.84 3.66 -19.69
C LYS A 479 -16.55 3.39 -20.43
N ALA A 480 -16.03 4.37 -21.17
CA ALA A 480 -14.88 4.18 -22.06
C ALA A 480 -15.03 2.84 -22.84
N ASN A 481 -14.06 1.92 -22.73
CA ASN A 481 -14.14 0.55 -23.28
C ASN A 481 -14.30 -0.51 -22.16
N ARG A 482 -14.87 -0.14 -21.01
CA ARG A 482 -15.08 -1.07 -19.89
C ARG A 482 -16.30 -1.95 -20.17
N ASP A 483 -16.28 -3.14 -19.57
CA ASP A 483 -17.43 -4.03 -19.45
C ASP A 483 -18.63 -3.33 -18.80
N GLU A 484 -19.84 -3.65 -19.28
CA GLU A 484 -21.10 -2.99 -18.88
C GLU A 484 -21.40 -3.20 -17.40
N ASN A 485 -21.18 -4.40 -16.87
CA ASN A 485 -21.40 -4.73 -15.47
C ASN A 485 -20.41 -3.97 -14.57
N GLN A 486 -19.14 -3.92 -14.96
CA GLN A 486 -18.15 -3.11 -14.23
C GLN A 486 -18.47 -1.62 -14.27
N MET A 487 -18.96 -1.10 -15.40
CA MET A 487 -19.42 0.28 -15.52
C MET A 487 -20.60 0.55 -14.57
N LYS A 488 -21.62 -0.32 -14.57
CA LYS A 488 -22.78 -0.24 -13.68
C LYS A 488 -22.34 -0.18 -12.21
N LEU A 489 -21.41 -1.06 -11.81
CA LEU A 489 -20.84 -1.07 -10.46
C LEU A 489 -20.18 0.28 -10.12
N MET A 490 -19.33 0.81 -11.00
CA MET A 490 -18.66 2.10 -10.74
C MET A 490 -19.65 3.27 -10.61
N ILE A 491 -20.69 3.29 -11.44
CA ILE A 491 -21.75 4.31 -11.38
C ILE A 491 -22.54 4.20 -10.08
N GLN A 492 -22.94 2.99 -9.69
CA GLN A 492 -23.71 2.77 -8.47
C GLN A 492 -22.89 3.06 -7.21
N LEU A 493 -21.61 2.68 -7.17
CA LEU A 493 -20.71 3.08 -6.09
C LEU A 493 -20.62 4.59 -5.96
N ARG A 494 -20.60 5.32 -7.08
CA ARG A 494 -20.61 6.79 -7.06
C ARG A 494 -21.92 7.35 -6.53
N LYS A 495 -23.05 6.82 -6.98
CA LYS A 495 -24.36 7.26 -6.48
C LYS A 495 -24.49 7.00 -4.98
N TYR A 496 -24.12 5.80 -4.52
CA TYR A 496 -24.12 5.46 -3.11
C TYR A 496 -23.20 6.36 -2.29
N ALA A 497 -21.97 6.60 -2.78
CA ALA A 497 -21.03 7.50 -2.10
C ALA A 497 -21.58 8.92 -1.95
N LEU A 498 -22.23 9.45 -3.00
CA LEU A 498 -22.86 10.77 -2.92
C LEU A 498 -24.08 10.76 -1.99
N PHE A 499 -24.91 9.72 -2.07
CA PHE A 499 -26.10 9.56 -1.23
C PHE A 499 -25.77 9.48 0.26
N LYS A 500 -24.72 8.73 0.61
CA LYS A 500 -24.23 8.57 2.00
C LYS A 500 -23.17 9.59 2.41
N GLN A 501 -22.83 10.54 1.53
CA GLN A 501 -21.74 11.51 1.74
C GLN A 501 -20.41 10.85 2.17
N LEU A 502 -19.98 9.84 1.41
CA LEU A 502 -18.76 9.07 1.68
C LEU A 502 -17.53 9.66 0.97
N PRO A 503 -16.31 9.37 1.48
CA PRO A 503 -15.06 9.88 0.92
C PRO A 503 -14.86 9.64 -0.60
N MET A 504 -14.44 10.68 -1.31
CA MET A 504 -14.09 10.65 -2.72
C MET A 504 -12.70 11.24 -2.98
N THR A 505 -12.07 10.85 -4.09
CA THR A 505 -10.73 11.34 -4.47
C THR A 505 -10.73 12.83 -4.82
N LEU A 506 -9.63 13.52 -4.51
CA LEU A 506 -9.42 14.91 -4.87
C LEU A 506 -9.24 15.09 -6.39
N THR A 507 -9.68 16.24 -6.90
CA THR A 507 -9.59 16.65 -8.32
C THR A 507 -8.88 17.99 -8.52
N SER A 508 -8.59 18.73 -7.44
CA SER A 508 -7.96 20.05 -7.47
C SER A 508 -6.54 19.99 -6.93
N ASP A 509 -5.55 20.36 -7.76
CA ASP A 509 -4.14 20.40 -7.35
C ASP A 509 -3.94 21.41 -6.22
N GLU A 510 -4.52 22.61 -6.35
CA GLU A 510 -4.49 23.63 -5.30
C GLU A 510 -5.13 23.15 -3.99
N GLY A 511 -6.30 22.49 -4.09
CA GLY A 511 -6.97 21.91 -2.93
C GLY A 511 -6.13 20.81 -2.26
N TYR A 512 -5.50 19.95 -3.07
CA TYR A 512 -4.54 18.96 -2.57
C TYR A 512 -3.36 19.64 -1.87
N GLN A 513 -2.75 20.68 -2.45
CA GLN A 513 -1.59 21.34 -1.84
C GLN A 513 -1.99 21.98 -0.50
N LEU A 514 -3.14 22.66 -0.44
CA LEU A 514 -3.64 23.28 0.79
C LEU A 514 -3.84 22.22 1.89
N LEU A 515 -4.54 21.14 1.60
CA LEU A 515 -4.75 20.03 2.54
C LEU A 515 -3.43 19.37 2.94
N ARG A 516 -2.51 19.20 1.98
CA ARG A 516 -1.22 18.54 2.21
C ARG A 516 -0.30 19.35 3.13
N LYS A 517 -0.35 20.69 3.09
CA LYS A 517 0.44 21.57 3.98
C LYS A 517 0.12 21.32 5.46
N GLY A 518 -1.15 21.07 5.79
CA GLY A 518 -1.60 20.78 7.15
C GLY A 518 -1.29 19.36 7.64
N ILE A 519 -0.81 18.47 6.76
CA ILE A 519 -0.43 17.10 7.13
C ILE A 519 1.05 17.08 7.53
N THR A 520 1.31 17.29 8.82
CA THR A 520 2.61 17.14 9.47
C THR A 520 2.74 15.71 10.02
N GLY A 521 3.36 14.83 9.22
CA GLY A 521 3.57 13.43 9.55
C GLY A 521 3.94 12.62 8.32
N GLY A 522 5.03 11.83 8.39
CA GLY A 522 5.40 10.89 7.34
C GLY A 522 4.53 9.63 7.35
N ILE A 523 4.87 8.63 6.50
CA ILE A 523 4.51 7.24 6.80
C ILE A 523 4.95 7.02 8.24
N SER A 524 3.99 6.70 9.10
CA SER A 524 4.19 6.38 10.50
C SER A 524 5.29 5.33 10.63
N ASN A 525 6.53 5.78 10.76
CA ASN A 525 7.46 5.13 11.66
C ASN A 525 6.91 5.55 13.01
N VAL A 526 6.06 4.70 13.59
CA VAL A 526 5.79 4.73 15.02
C VAL A 526 7.15 4.69 15.68
N MET A 527 7.74 5.87 15.93
CA MET A 527 8.84 5.96 16.86
C MET A 527 8.21 5.56 18.18
N HIS A 528 8.76 4.53 18.81
CA HIS A 528 8.41 4.09 20.14
C HIS A 528 8.63 5.24 21.13
N ARG A 529 7.69 6.20 21.21
CA ARG A 529 7.60 7.11 22.35
C ARG A 529 7.03 6.26 23.47
N TYR A 530 7.91 5.89 24.39
CA TYR A 530 7.55 5.12 25.58
C TYR A 530 7.11 6.11 26.66
N ASN A 531 5.80 6.33 26.73
CA ASN A 531 5.19 7.14 27.78
C ASN A 531 4.72 6.21 28.89
N ILE A 532 5.13 6.49 30.13
CA ILE A 532 4.82 5.70 31.32
C ILE A 532 3.99 6.58 32.25
N ALA A 533 2.83 6.06 32.66
CA ALA A 533 1.98 6.76 33.61
C ALA A 533 2.70 6.96 34.95
N GLY A 534 2.71 8.19 35.46
CA GLY A 534 3.38 8.60 36.69
C GLY A 534 4.86 8.95 36.55
N GLU A 535 5.50 8.66 35.41
CA GLU A 535 6.93 8.91 35.21
C GLU A 535 7.22 9.92 34.08
N THR A 536 6.48 9.83 32.96
CA THR A 536 6.73 10.71 31.81
C THR A 536 6.16 12.10 32.07
N ARG A 537 7.03 13.12 32.10
CA ARG A 537 6.63 14.53 32.17
C ARG A 537 6.00 14.99 30.87
N ILE A 538 4.99 15.85 30.96
CA ILE A 538 4.36 16.48 29.79
C ILE A 538 5.28 17.59 29.32
N ASN A 539 5.76 17.50 28.08
CA ASN A 539 6.58 18.52 27.47
C ASN A 539 5.70 19.58 26.77
N HIS A 540 6.13 20.84 26.84
CA HIS A 540 5.52 21.93 26.09
C HIS A 540 6.61 22.88 25.55
N TYR A 541 6.28 23.63 24.53
CA TYR A 541 7.10 24.69 23.98
C TYR A 541 6.88 26.02 24.72
N GLU A 542 7.96 26.74 24.98
CA GLU A 542 7.93 28.11 25.49
C GLU A 542 8.78 29.00 24.59
N TYR A 543 8.21 30.10 24.13
CA TYR A 543 8.89 31.17 23.42
C TYR A 543 9.49 32.16 24.41
N ASP A 544 10.81 32.28 24.34
CA ASP A 544 11.59 33.30 25.03
C ASP A 544 11.63 34.57 24.17
N LYS A 545 11.01 35.63 24.71
CA LYS A 545 10.92 36.94 24.05
C LYS A 545 12.27 37.64 23.92
N GLU A 546 13.19 37.44 24.88
CA GLU A 546 14.50 38.10 24.89
C GLU A 546 15.42 37.46 23.85
N ASN A 547 15.50 36.13 23.85
CA ASN A 547 16.39 35.38 22.95
C ASN A 547 15.75 35.04 21.60
N LYS A 548 14.46 35.36 21.42
CA LYS A 548 13.67 35.09 20.21
C LYS A 548 13.74 33.64 19.74
N CYS A 549 13.73 32.71 20.69
CA CYS A 549 13.85 31.28 20.43
C CYS A 549 12.78 30.49 21.19
N VAL A 550 12.57 29.24 20.76
CA VAL A 550 11.57 28.34 21.33
C VAL A 550 12.30 27.21 22.04
N TYR A 551 12.01 27.04 23.32
CA TYR A 551 12.51 25.95 24.15
C TYR A 551 11.45 24.87 24.29
N SER A 552 11.88 23.62 24.41
CA SER A 552 11.03 22.49 24.79
C SER A 552 11.29 22.22 26.26
N ILE A 553 10.27 22.44 27.09
CA ILE A 553 10.36 22.43 28.54
C ILE A 553 9.46 21.33 29.09
N ASP A 554 10.04 20.49 29.94
CA ASP A 554 9.27 19.52 30.71
C ASP A 554 8.50 20.24 31.80
N SER A 555 7.18 20.16 31.76
CA SER A 555 6.34 20.70 32.83
C SER A 555 6.51 19.90 34.13
N ASP A 556 6.01 20.44 35.23
CA ASP A 556 5.89 19.71 36.49
C ASP A 556 4.76 18.67 36.49
N TYR A 557 3.93 18.66 35.44
CA TYR A 557 2.88 17.68 35.27
C TYR A 557 3.44 16.38 34.69
N VAL A 558 3.15 15.29 35.38
CA VAL A 558 3.40 13.93 34.89
C VAL A 558 2.14 13.37 34.24
N MET A 559 2.29 12.63 33.15
CA MET A 559 1.18 11.91 32.52
C MET A 559 0.64 10.89 33.51
N THR A 560 -0.55 11.07 34.06
CA THR A 560 -1.12 10.17 35.08
C THR A 560 -1.95 9.04 34.47
N HIS A 561 -2.52 9.28 33.29
CA HIS A 561 -3.39 8.35 32.57
C HIS A 561 -3.10 8.44 31.07
N VAL A 562 -2.97 7.31 30.40
CA VAL A 562 -2.92 7.23 28.93
C VAL A 562 -4.27 6.75 28.45
N VAL A 563 -5.10 7.66 27.95
CA VAL A 563 -6.50 7.38 27.63
C VAL A 563 -6.65 6.84 26.19
N GLN A 564 -5.66 7.11 25.31
CA GLN A 564 -5.70 6.77 23.88
C GLN A 564 -4.30 6.50 23.31
N LEU A 565 -4.21 5.49 22.43
CA LEU A 565 -3.01 5.22 21.61
C LEU A 565 -2.99 6.16 20.39
N ASP A 566 -1.80 6.46 19.84
CA ASP A 566 -1.60 7.29 18.63
C ASP A 566 -2.40 6.84 17.37
N PHE A 567 -3.12 5.72 17.46
CA PHE A 567 -4.11 5.28 16.48
C PHE A 567 -5.24 6.31 16.24
N HIS A 568 -5.60 7.12 17.24
CA HIS A 568 -6.70 8.10 17.13
C HIS A 568 -6.32 9.34 16.29
N SER A 569 -5.04 9.70 16.21
CA SER A 569 -4.52 10.82 15.39
C SER A 569 -4.28 10.40 13.92
N GLN A 570 -3.95 9.13 13.69
CA GLN A 570 -3.54 8.63 12.37
C GLN A 570 -4.71 8.24 11.46
N TYR A 571 -5.91 8.02 12.01
CA TYR A 571 -7.08 7.64 11.24
C TYR A 571 -8.35 8.39 11.70
N PRO A 572 -8.47 9.71 11.48
CA PRO A 572 -9.68 10.50 11.78
C PRO A 572 -10.98 9.86 11.27
N SER A 573 -10.81 9.07 10.21
CA SER A 573 -11.83 8.30 9.55
C SER A 573 -12.52 7.22 10.39
N VAL A 574 -11.88 6.68 11.44
CA VAL A 574 -12.47 5.68 12.37
C VAL A 574 -13.27 6.36 13.48
N MET A 575 -13.04 7.66 13.68
CA MET A 575 -13.67 8.46 14.73
C MET A 575 -14.80 9.33 14.17
N SER A 576 -15.15 9.21 12.88
CA SER A 576 -16.24 10.02 12.33
C SER A 576 -17.56 9.61 12.98
N GLY A 577 -18.26 10.56 13.59
CA GLY A 577 -19.44 10.31 14.42
C GLY A 577 -19.14 10.16 15.91
N GLU A 578 -17.87 10.05 16.31
CA GLU A 578 -17.48 9.93 17.72
C GLU A 578 -17.50 11.30 18.42
N PRO A 579 -17.91 11.31 19.70
CA PRO A 579 -17.89 12.52 20.51
C PRO A 579 -16.45 12.97 20.83
N ASN A 580 -16.20 14.27 20.71
CA ASN A 580 -14.99 14.95 21.11
C ASN A 580 -15.33 16.33 21.68
N ALA A 581 -15.21 16.46 22.99
CA ALA A 581 -15.49 17.72 23.71
C ALA A 581 -14.65 18.90 23.19
N LEU A 582 -13.46 18.65 22.65
CA LEU A 582 -12.54 19.67 22.13
C LEU A 582 -12.96 20.23 20.76
N ASN A 583 -14.03 19.71 20.13
CA ASN A 583 -14.50 20.16 18.82
C ASN A 583 -15.91 20.79 18.89
N PRO A 584 -16.07 22.00 19.44
CA PRO A 584 -17.37 22.64 19.62
C PRO A 584 -18.04 23.03 18.30
N TYR A 585 -17.28 23.19 17.21
CA TYR A 585 -17.74 23.68 15.90
C TYR A 585 -18.60 22.68 15.10
N THR A 586 -18.73 21.47 15.62
CA THR A 586 -19.51 20.38 15.01
C THR A 586 -20.31 19.64 16.07
N ASN A 587 -20.86 20.39 17.04
CA ASN A 587 -21.64 19.86 18.17
C ASN A 587 -20.87 18.74 18.92
N HIS A 588 -19.58 18.94 19.15
CA HIS A 588 -18.69 17.96 19.78
C HIS A 588 -18.60 16.62 19.06
N ILE A 589 -18.83 16.56 17.75
CA ILE A 589 -18.70 15.33 16.95
C ILE A 589 -17.54 15.47 15.96
N ILE A 590 -16.72 14.44 15.82
CA ILE A 590 -15.70 14.40 14.77
C ILE A 590 -16.35 14.02 13.44
N TYR A 591 -16.08 14.77 12.37
CA TYR A 591 -16.57 14.42 11.04
C TYR A 591 -15.42 14.20 10.06
N MET A 592 -15.55 13.16 9.22
CA MET A 592 -14.66 12.95 8.08
C MET A 592 -15.17 13.72 6.85
N PRO A 593 -14.32 14.49 6.15
CA PRO A 593 -14.73 15.14 4.91
C PRO A 593 -15.03 14.10 3.82
N ALA A 594 -16.17 14.27 3.15
CA ALA A 594 -16.63 13.41 2.06
C ALA A 594 -15.96 13.79 0.72
N GLN A 595 -16.13 15.03 0.28
CA GLN A 595 -15.63 15.51 -1.00
C GLN A 595 -15.20 16.97 -0.91
N LEU A 596 -14.24 17.35 -1.75
CA LEU A 596 -13.94 18.76 -1.98
C LEU A 596 -15.03 19.36 -2.87
N ILE A 597 -15.81 20.30 -2.31
CA ILE A 597 -16.94 20.92 -3.01
C ILE A 597 -16.46 22.08 -3.89
N GLU A 598 -15.72 23.01 -3.30
CA GLU A 598 -15.20 24.19 -3.99
C GLU A 598 -14.01 24.78 -3.26
N ARG A 599 -13.31 25.69 -3.95
CA ARG A 599 -12.33 26.60 -3.35
C ARG A 599 -12.91 28.00 -3.40
N ILE A 600 -12.84 28.71 -2.29
CA ILE A 600 -13.33 30.08 -2.17
C ILE A 600 -12.13 31.00 -1.98
N THR A 601 -12.01 31.99 -2.86
CA THR A 601 -10.98 33.05 -2.78
C THR A 601 -11.57 34.40 -2.45
N ASP A 602 -12.89 34.53 -2.55
CA ASP A 602 -13.62 35.72 -2.16
C ASP A 602 -13.56 35.89 -0.63
N GLN A 603 -12.97 36.99 -0.18
CA GLN A 603 -12.67 37.18 1.24
C GLN A 603 -13.93 37.35 2.08
N ASP A 604 -14.96 38.01 1.55
CA ASP A 604 -16.19 38.26 2.30
C ASP A 604 -16.99 36.97 2.48
N ARG A 605 -17.09 36.15 1.43
CA ARG A 605 -17.68 34.80 1.53
C ARG A 605 -16.89 33.89 2.47
N CYS A 606 -15.56 33.95 2.45
CA CYS A 606 -14.73 33.23 3.42
C CYS A 606 -15.04 33.68 4.85
N ARG A 607 -15.11 34.98 5.13
CA ARG A 607 -15.46 35.51 6.45
C ARG A 607 -16.85 35.08 6.89
N GLN A 608 -17.84 35.16 6.01
CA GLN A 608 -19.21 34.69 6.31
C GLN A 608 -19.22 33.22 6.72
N LEU A 609 -18.49 32.36 5.99
CA LEU A 609 -18.42 30.94 6.33
C LEU A 609 -17.65 30.66 7.63
N ILE A 610 -16.55 31.38 7.87
CA ILE A 610 -15.71 31.22 9.07
C ILE A 610 -16.46 31.67 10.32
N TYR A 611 -17.17 32.79 10.25
CA TYR A 611 -17.88 33.40 11.37
C TYR A 611 -19.36 32.98 11.46
N ASP A 612 -19.79 31.97 10.71
CA ASP A 612 -21.16 31.46 10.81
C ASP A 612 -21.40 30.83 12.18
N THR A 613 -22.21 31.51 13.00
CA THR A 613 -22.53 31.08 14.37
C THR A 613 -23.27 29.75 14.45
N ASN A 614 -23.92 29.31 13.36
CA ASN A 614 -24.62 28.02 13.30
C ASN A 614 -23.68 26.84 13.54
N ARG A 615 -22.37 27.01 13.32
CA ARG A 615 -21.34 26.00 13.60
C ARG A 615 -21.19 25.70 15.09
N PHE A 616 -21.56 26.63 15.96
CA PHE A 616 -21.51 26.46 17.42
C PHE A 616 -22.88 26.08 18.00
N SER A 617 -23.85 25.76 17.15
CA SER A 617 -25.17 25.33 17.60
C SER A 617 -25.08 23.97 18.30
N ASN A 618 -25.82 23.81 19.39
CA ASN A 618 -26.04 22.50 20.02
C ASN A 618 -27.13 21.69 19.29
N ASP A 619 -27.85 22.31 18.34
CA ASP A 619 -28.82 21.62 17.49
C ASP A 619 -28.12 20.93 16.32
N ARG A 620 -28.16 19.61 16.35
CA ARG A 620 -27.59 18.76 15.31
C ARG A 620 -28.20 19.00 13.93
N LEU A 621 -29.49 19.32 13.82
CA LEU A 621 -30.14 19.58 12.53
C LEU A 621 -29.62 20.86 11.86
N VAL A 622 -29.10 21.80 12.65
CA VAL A 622 -28.47 23.03 12.17
C VAL A 622 -27.02 22.76 11.79
N VAL A 623 -26.25 22.12 12.68
CA VAL A 623 -24.82 21.85 12.45
C VAL A 623 -24.60 20.89 11.28
N ASP A 624 -25.45 19.86 11.11
CA ASP A 624 -25.30 18.88 10.03
C ASP A 624 -25.53 19.47 8.62
N GLN A 625 -26.06 20.70 8.53
CA GLN A 625 -26.16 21.46 7.28
C GLN A 625 -24.90 22.28 6.96
N MET A 626 -23.97 22.41 7.92
CA MET A 626 -22.75 23.19 7.76
C MET A 626 -21.67 22.41 7.02
N TYR A 627 -20.91 23.12 6.17
CA TYR A 627 -19.77 22.53 5.48
C TYR A 627 -18.50 22.57 6.33
N LEU A 628 -17.76 21.46 6.37
CA LEU A 628 -16.37 21.45 6.81
C LEU A 628 -15.51 22.27 5.83
N PHE A 629 -14.56 23.03 6.35
CA PHE A 629 -13.65 23.85 5.53
C PHE A 629 -12.22 23.80 6.07
N VAL A 630 -11.27 24.14 5.20
CA VAL A 630 -9.89 24.44 5.57
C VAL A 630 -9.59 25.84 5.06
N ALA A 631 -9.17 26.72 5.95
CA ALA A 631 -8.84 28.11 5.63
C ALA A 631 -7.34 28.35 5.78
N GLU A 632 -6.73 28.99 4.79
CA GLU A 632 -5.38 29.55 4.93
C GLU A 632 -5.54 30.97 5.49
N ILE A 633 -5.24 31.14 6.78
CA ILE A 633 -5.28 32.44 7.44
C ILE A 633 -3.87 33.02 7.53
N LYS A 634 -3.71 34.28 7.13
CA LYS A 634 -2.51 35.06 7.46
C LYS A 634 -2.75 35.71 8.81
N GLY A 635 -2.49 34.97 9.88
CA GLY A 635 -2.48 35.52 11.23
C GLY A 635 -1.13 36.17 11.54
N HIS A 636 -1.16 37.28 12.27
CA HIS A 636 -0.01 37.74 13.05
C HIS A 636 -0.35 37.46 14.51
N THR A 637 0.34 36.50 15.11
CA THR A 637 0.34 36.35 16.56
C THR A 637 1.34 37.36 17.09
N ASP A 638 0.84 38.38 17.80
CA ASP A 638 1.69 39.31 18.53
C ASP A 638 2.63 38.52 19.47
N GLU A 639 3.90 38.93 19.58
CA GLU A 639 4.91 38.25 20.42
C GLU A 639 4.39 38.04 21.86
N LYS A 640 3.50 38.90 22.36
CA LYS A 640 2.91 38.73 23.69
C LYS A 640 2.01 37.50 23.83
N TYR A 641 1.40 37.02 22.75
CA TYR A 641 0.45 35.90 22.72
C TYR A 641 1.06 34.60 22.19
N ILE A 642 2.33 34.57 21.77
CA ILE A 642 2.97 33.37 21.20
C ILE A 642 2.89 32.17 22.16
N ASN A 643 3.15 32.37 23.45
CA ASN A 643 3.08 31.31 24.45
C ASN A 643 1.66 30.76 24.68
N GLU A 644 0.62 31.51 24.31
CA GLU A 644 -0.77 31.04 24.40
C GLU A 644 -1.14 30.08 23.26
N VAL A 645 -0.42 30.14 22.12
CA VAL A 645 -0.78 29.40 20.90
C VAL A 645 0.30 28.44 20.40
N ILE A 646 1.55 28.54 20.88
CA ILE A 646 2.69 27.74 20.36
C ILE A 646 2.57 26.23 20.59
N ASN A 647 1.72 25.82 21.54
CA ASN A 647 1.46 24.41 21.87
C ASN A 647 0.20 23.84 21.22
N TRP A 648 -0.45 24.59 20.33
CA TRP A 648 -1.70 24.22 19.65
C TRP A 648 -1.50 23.81 18.19
#